data_AF-A0A1X0T2Y3-F1
#
_entry.id   AF-A0A1X0T2Y3-F1
#
_cell.length_a   1.000
_cell.length_b   1.000
_cell.length_c   1.000
_cell.angle_alpha   90.00
_cell.angle_beta   90.00
_cell.angle_gamma   90.00
#
_symmetry.space_group_name_H-M   'P 1'
#
loop_
_entity.id
_entity.type
_entity.pdbx_description
1 polymer ?
#
loop_
_entity_poly.entity_id
_entity_poly.type
_entity_poly.pdbx_seq_one_letter_code
_entity_poly.pdbx_strand_id
1 'polypeptide(L)'
;MATDNAPTTIDFGNRSDAVFFEADDGTHGTELWVTDGTEAGTHLVRDIAEGSVSGRGARSAAFGESGVVFIADDGSGSGFELWLSDGTEAGTRLVKELTVDLNSGIPNYLTSMPDGRVIFQTSDTDHGYELWVTDGTEAGTVLVKDIYTGTSGSSPYGFVALGDGRMVFRASDGTNGSELWVTDGTEAGTVLLKDIRSGSGSSSPIELTALADGRLVFRANDGTNGAEVWVTDGTATGTVLLKDIAAGSSSSTPSGFTALGDGRLVFQSYDSANGYELWVTDGTEAGTVLVKDIRSGSGSSSPYGFEPLADGRLVFSANDGTNGSELWVTDGTEAGTVLLKDIYTGYNGSAPSGFTALGNGRLVFLANDGTNGTELWVTDGTEAGTVLLKDIYSGSSASSLNNFTTLGDGRMIFSANDGTHGVELWVTDGTAAGTVLLDDIYSGASNSSLDFFTSAVLSSEPVFVEDAGAVTLLPQAVLSDADSATLQSVTLTLSAAPDGAAESLAASGLPAGITAGAYDPDSRSITLSGSASVADYQAALRLVTYLNGSQNPDETDRTVTVTVTDDGGQTSTDSFGLGVTATDDAGVAVDDAFTTDEATAIGSGLSLFDANGGSADEDVDSVLAIGAVNGSGANVGQAITLASGALLTVNADGTFAYDPNGAFDSLAAEGSGAANISATDSFTYTLVGGGTATVTLTIDGLDTNDTLEGTAGGDAFVGGPGYDTVSYATSSAGVTIDLAAGTASGGDAEGDSFTSIEFLIGSSHADTLSGTDGTNNFDAGAGLDIVVARGGDDVVTGSIDAANDTYDGGDGVDLLDYSAVTDAVTVDLDAGLASSSSIGNDTLVSFERLLTGSGNDVITGSATTTLIGSGLGDDTITGSDGDTTIYAGGGDDTVNAGAGSDTIFGGHGADTLNGDAGDDLISAGPGLFWDTLDGGEGFDTLDMSDATVAVKVNLAAGYSLGLGVDTLSNFERVVSGSGNDVIIASTGSETLEGGAGNDTILGGAGFDTLVGGAGDDVLTGGFNADTFVFADGFGTDTITDFAATNDFERIDLSAVTAIVDFADLAANHMMQSGADVVIADGTGATITLLNVTLADLGTADFIF
;
A
#
# COMPACT_ATOMS: atom_id res chain seq x y z
N MET A 1 -44.71 -31.20 62.02
CA MET A 1 -43.68 -31.82 61.16
C MET A 1 -44.15 -31.74 59.73
N ALA A 2 -43.91 -30.59 59.12
CA ALA A 2 -43.52 -30.45 57.73
C ALA A 2 -42.34 -29.49 57.86
N THR A 3 -41.13 -29.99 57.65
CA THR A 3 -39.92 -29.17 57.50
C THR A 3 -40.03 -28.57 56.12
N ASP A 4 -40.34 -27.27 56.08
CA ASP A 4 -40.20 -26.48 54.86
C ASP A 4 -38.70 -26.41 54.58
N ASN A 5 -38.29 -26.83 53.38
CA ASN A 5 -36.92 -26.79 52.89
C ASN A 5 -36.99 -25.97 51.59
N ALA A 6 -37.16 -24.66 51.70
CA ALA A 6 -37.05 -23.79 50.52
C ALA A 6 -35.57 -23.43 50.32
N PRO A 7 -35.07 -23.34 49.07
CA PRO A 7 -33.65 -23.07 48.83
C PRO A 7 -33.32 -21.58 49.00
N THR A 8 -32.18 -21.30 49.62
CA THR A 8 -31.49 -19.99 49.56
C THR A 8 -30.98 -19.74 48.14
N THR A 9 -31.08 -18.51 47.63
CA THR A 9 -30.59 -18.15 46.27
C THR A 9 -29.64 -16.95 46.30
N ILE A 10 -28.71 -16.93 45.34
CA ILE A 10 -27.77 -15.85 45.05
C ILE A 10 -27.79 -15.59 43.55
N ASP A 11 -27.75 -14.32 43.14
CA ASP A 11 -27.77 -13.85 41.74
C ASP A 11 -26.81 -12.65 41.62
N PHE A 12 -26.02 -12.62 40.54
CA PHE A 12 -24.95 -11.65 40.29
C PHE A 12 -25.23 -10.62 39.19
N GLY A 13 -26.27 -10.80 38.36
CA GLY A 13 -26.75 -9.79 37.42
C GLY A 13 -25.94 -9.52 36.14
N ASN A 14 -24.91 -10.28 35.76
CA ASN A 14 -24.04 -10.00 34.59
C ASN A 14 -23.84 -11.23 33.68
N ARG A 15 -24.08 -11.13 32.37
CA ARG A 15 -23.68 -12.16 31.37
C ARG A 15 -23.13 -11.54 30.09
N SER A 16 -21.83 -11.68 29.87
CA SER A 16 -21.09 -11.26 28.66
C SER A 16 -21.60 -11.81 27.32
N ASP A 17 -22.51 -12.80 27.35
CA ASP A 17 -22.83 -13.63 26.19
C ASP A 17 -24.24 -13.34 25.62
N ALA A 18 -24.91 -12.30 26.11
CA ALA A 18 -26.31 -12.02 25.82
C ALA A 18 -26.49 -10.97 24.71
N VAL A 19 -27.21 -11.33 23.64
CA VAL A 19 -27.65 -10.41 22.59
C VAL A 19 -29.11 -10.03 22.81
N PHE A 20 -29.37 -8.73 22.73
CA PHE A 20 -30.73 -8.17 22.79
C PHE A 20 -31.31 -7.99 21.40
N PHE A 21 -32.57 -8.35 21.24
CA PHE A 21 -33.29 -8.25 19.99
C PHE A 21 -34.80 -8.04 20.23
N GLU A 22 -35.50 -7.58 19.21
CA GLU A 22 -36.96 -7.49 19.17
C GLU A 22 -37.52 -8.77 18.58
N ALA A 23 -38.59 -9.30 19.16
CA ALA A 23 -39.35 -10.40 18.57
C ALA A 23 -40.83 -10.35 18.97
N ASP A 24 -41.68 -10.88 18.09
CA ASP A 24 -43.10 -11.14 18.31
C ASP A 24 -43.35 -12.65 18.41
N ASP A 25 -43.92 -13.07 19.53
CA ASP A 25 -44.33 -14.47 19.79
C ASP A 25 -45.82 -14.72 19.48
N GLY A 26 -46.52 -13.72 18.93
CA GLY A 26 -47.94 -13.74 18.61
C GLY A 26 -48.86 -13.52 19.80
N THR A 27 -48.32 -13.37 21.02
CA THR A 27 -49.08 -13.16 22.26
C THR A 27 -48.77 -11.84 22.95
N HIS A 28 -47.52 -11.38 22.94
CA HIS A 28 -47.08 -10.14 23.59
C HIS A 28 -46.81 -9.01 22.58
N GLY A 29 -46.92 -9.26 21.28
CA GLY A 29 -46.49 -8.29 20.26
C GLY A 29 -44.96 -8.20 20.18
N THR A 30 -44.44 -7.19 19.49
CA THR A 30 -42.98 -7.00 19.35
C THR A 30 -42.41 -6.40 20.63
N GLU A 31 -41.60 -7.17 21.35
CA GLU A 31 -41.05 -6.83 22.68
C GLU A 31 -39.53 -7.07 22.74
N LEU A 32 -38.88 -6.71 23.86
CA LEU A 32 -37.44 -6.93 24.08
C LEU A 32 -37.15 -8.37 24.54
N TRP A 33 -36.31 -9.07 23.78
CA TRP A 33 -35.82 -10.41 24.06
C TRP A 33 -34.31 -10.43 24.27
N VAL A 34 -33.84 -11.50 24.91
CA VAL A 34 -32.42 -11.77 25.12
C VAL A 34 -32.10 -13.21 24.73
N THR A 35 -30.92 -13.46 24.17
CA THR A 35 -30.41 -14.80 23.86
C THR A 35 -28.91 -14.90 24.06
N ASP A 36 -28.43 -16.07 24.50
CA ASP A 36 -27.01 -16.44 24.53
C ASP A 36 -26.60 -17.36 23.36
N GLY A 37 -27.46 -17.44 22.34
CA GLY A 37 -27.32 -18.37 21.23
C GLY A 37 -27.73 -19.81 21.56
N THR A 38 -28.39 -20.05 22.69
CA THR A 38 -29.01 -21.33 23.05
C THR A 38 -30.53 -21.17 23.23
N GLU A 39 -31.29 -22.19 22.88
CA GLU A 39 -32.76 -22.21 23.07
C GLU A 39 -33.15 -21.91 24.53
N ALA A 40 -32.37 -22.39 25.50
CA ALA A 40 -32.64 -22.18 26.92
C ALA A 40 -32.31 -20.75 27.40
N GLY A 41 -31.37 -20.07 26.74
CA GLY A 41 -31.03 -18.67 27.02
C GLY A 41 -31.89 -17.67 26.25
N THR A 42 -32.64 -18.12 25.23
CA THR A 42 -33.59 -17.29 24.48
C THR A 42 -34.89 -17.11 25.24
N HIS A 43 -35.20 -15.89 25.67
CA HIS A 43 -36.45 -15.58 26.36
C HIS A 43 -36.83 -14.09 26.29
N LEU A 44 -38.12 -13.83 26.45
CA LEU A 44 -38.68 -12.49 26.63
C LEU A 44 -38.13 -11.88 27.92
N VAL A 45 -37.56 -10.68 27.84
CA VAL A 45 -37.02 -9.98 29.03
C VAL A 45 -38.16 -9.45 29.89
N ARG A 46 -39.11 -8.75 29.26
CA ARG A 46 -40.29 -8.17 29.91
C ARG A 46 -41.37 -7.83 28.88
N ASP A 47 -42.63 -8.07 29.20
CA ASP A 47 -43.79 -7.52 28.48
C ASP A 47 -43.97 -6.05 28.90
N ILE A 48 -43.52 -5.11 28.07
CA ILE A 48 -43.54 -3.67 28.37
C ILE A 48 -44.94 -3.11 28.14
N ALA A 49 -45.65 -3.55 27.09
CA ALA A 49 -47.00 -3.13 26.75
C ALA A 49 -48.08 -4.12 27.23
N GLU A 50 -48.19 -4.32 28.55
CA GLU A 50 -49.03 -5.36 29.18
C GLU A 50 -50.43 -5.51 28.53
N GLY A 51 -50.65 -6.66 27.88
CA GLY A 51 -51.95 -7.05 27.31
C GLY A 51 -52.28 -6.49 25.91
N SER A 52 -51.32 -5.86 25.23
CA SER A 52 -51.43 -5.43 23.83
C SER A 52 -50.81 -6.48 22.89
N VAL A 53 -51.60 -7.06 21.98
CA VAL A 53 -51.08 -7.87 20.86
C VAL A 53 -50.51 -7.02 19.71
N SER A 54 -50.28 -5.74 19.97
CA SER A 54 -49.85 -4.72 19.01
C SER A 54 -48.76 -3.82 19.59
N GLY A 55 -48.02 -4.33 20.59
CA GLY A 55 -46.84 -3.69 21.16
C GLY A 55 -45.93 -3.18 20.04
N ARG A 56 -45.41 -1.97 20.22
CA ARG A 56 -44.43 -1.36 19.32
C ARG A 56 -43.09 -1.41 20.04
N GLY A 57 -42.26 -2.38 19.65
CA GLY A 57 -41.06 -2.80 20.38
C GLY A 57 -39.96 -1.75 20.58
N ALA A 58 -38.89 -2.26 21.22
CA ALA A 58 -37.64 -1.60 21.60
C ALA A 58 -36.83 -0.95 20.44
N ARG A 59 -37.31 0.11 19.80
CA ARG A 59 -36.57 0.81 18.72
C ARG A 59 -35.24 1.38 19.21
N SER A 60 -34.14 1.13 18.48
CA SER A 60 -32.81 1.73 18.71
C SER A 60 -32.28 1.52 20.13
N ALA A 61 -31.23 0.72 20.30
CA ALA A 61 -30.58 0.56 21.60
C ALA A 61 -29.10 0.97 21.57
N ALA A 62 -28.57 1.32 22.74
CA ALA A 62 -27.15 1.46 22.98
C ALA A 62 -26.83 1.07 24.41
N PHE A 63 -25.61 0.60 24.65
CA PHE A 63 -25.19 0.19 25.98
C PHE A 63 -24.71 1.40 26.78
N GLY A 64 -25.25 1.55 27.98
CA GLY A 64 -24.72 2.44 29.00
C GLY A 64 -24.03 1.64 30.11
N GLU A 65 -23.38 2.34 31.05
CA GLU A 65 -22.67 1.75 32.19
C GLU A 65 -23.53 0.78 33.01
N SER A 66 -24.85 0.98 33.05
CA SER A 66 -25.79 0.20 33.88
C SER A 66 -26.67 -0.78 33.10
N GLY A 67 -26.39 -1.04 31.82
CA GLY A 67 -27.16 -1.96 30.98
C GLY A 67 -27.54 -1.36 29.61
N VAL A 68 -28.43 -2.04 28.89
CA VAL A 68 -28.90 -1.60 27.58
C VAL A 68 -29.97 -0.51 27.74
N VAL A 69 -29.71 0.65 27.14
CA VAL A 69 -30.68 1.74 27.00
C VAL A 69 -31.37 1.57 25.65
N PHE A 70 -32.70 1.55 25.64
CA PHE A 70 -33.51 1.31 24.44
C PHE A 70 -34.79 2.13 24.49
N ILE A 71 -35.57 2.12 23.41
CA ILE A 71 -36.80 2.91 23.31
C ILE A 71 -38.01 2.01 23.09
N ALA A 72 -38.98 2.00 24.00
CA ALA A 72 -40.18 1.18 23.87
C ALA A 72 -41.44 1.99 24.18
N ASP A 73 -42.59 1.54 23.69
CA ASP A 73 -43.92 2.10 23.96
C ASP A 73 -44.65 1.17 24.93
N ASP A 74 -44.99 1.66 26.12
CA ASP A 74 -45.70 0.89 27.16
C ASP A 74 -47.22 0.80 26.96
N GLY A 75 -47.73 1.34 25.85
CA GLY A 75 -49.15 1.34 25.53
C GLY A 75 -49.99 2.29 26.38
N SER A 76 -49.38 3.12 27.24
CA SER A 76 -50.05 4.13 28.07
C SER A 76 -50.67 5.27 27.25
N GLY A 77 -50.25 5.41 25.99
CA GLY A 77 -50.63 6.51 25.09
C GLY A 77 -49.68 7.71 25.15
N SER A 78 -48.60 7.62 25.93
CA SER A 78 -47.50 8.59 25.97
C SER A 78 -46.49 8.43 24.82
N GLY A 79 -46.48 7.29 24.11
CA GLY A 79 -45.70 7.08 22.90
C GLY A 79 -44.46 6.23 23.17
N PHE A 80 -43.33 6.56 22.55
CA PHE A 80 -42.07 5.83 22.74
C PHE A 80 -41.21 6.53 23.79
N GLU A 81 -40.87 5.83 24.87
CA GLU A 81 -40.06 6.36 25.98
C GLU A 81 -38.68 5.69 26.10
N LEU A 82 -37.81 6.26 26.93
CA LEU A 82 -36.46 5.74 27.17
C LEU A 82 -36.46 4.74 28.33
N TRP A 83 -35.98 3.53 28.07
CA TRP A 83 -35.93 2.41 29.02
C TRP A 83 -34.50 1.93 29.24
N LEU A 84 -34.27 1.26 30.36
CA LEU A 84 -33.01 0.61 30.72
C LEU A 84 -33.32 -0.85 31.08
N SER A 85 -32.49 -1.78 30.63
CA SER A 85 -32.55 -3.19 31.03
C SER A 85 -31.16 -3.75 31.30
N ASP A 86 -31.06 -4.64 32.28
CA ASP A 86 -29.89 -5.47 32.55
C ASP A 86 -30.04 -6.90 31.96
N GLY A 87 -31.08 -7.15 31.17
CA GLY A 87 -31.42 -8.49 30.67
C GLY A 87 -32.43 -9.24 31.52
N THR A 88 -32.85 -8.70 32.66
CA THR A 88 -33.86 -9.31 33.52
C THR A 88 -35.16 -8.50 33.56
N GLU A 89 -36.27 -9.18 33.84
CA GLU A 89 -37.56 -8.50 34.05
C GLU A 89 -37.48 -7.46 35.18
N ALA A 90 -36.75 -7.77 36.26
CA ALA A 90 -36.64 -6.92 37.45
C ALA A 90 -35.76 -5.68 37.23
N GLY A 91 -34.69 -5.78 36.44
CA GLY A 91 -33.82 -4.66 36.08
C GLY A 91 -34.32 -3.83 34.91
N THR A 92 -35.34 -4.31 34.18
CA THR A 92 -35.98 -3.56 33.09
C THR A 92 -36.92 -2.50 33.64
N ARG A 93 -36.61 -1.21 33.43
CA ARG A 93 -37.38 -0.07 33.97
C ARG A 93 -37.35 1.15 33.05
N LEU A 94 -38.40 1.96 33.15
CA LEU A 94 -38.46 3.28 32.52
C LEU A 94 -37.35 4.18 33.10
N VAL A 95 -36.56 4.82 32.22
CA VAL A 95 -35.56 5.83 32.61
C VAL A 95 -36.23 7.19 32.70
N LYS A 96 -36.91 7.60 31.64
CA LYS A 96 -37.58 8.90 31.56
C LYS A 96 -38.67 8.91 30.50
N GLU A 97 -39.81 9.48 30.87
CA GLU A 97 -40.88 9.85 29.93
C GLU A 97 -40.45 11.12 29.19
N LEU A 98 -39.99 10.96 27.94
CA LEU A 98 -39.50 12.06 27.10
C LEU A 98 -40.63 12.68 26.25
N THR A 99 -41.67 11.90 25.94
CA THR A 99 -42.84 12.31 25.16
C THR A 99 -43.96 12.80 26.07
N VAL A 100 -43.83 14.01 26.61
CA VAL A 100 -44.83 14.59 27.52
C VAL A 100 -46.07 15.16 26.82
N ASP A 101 -46.05 15.28 25.49
CA ASP A 101 -47.20 15.66 24.65
C ASP A 101 -47.12 15.11 23.21
N LEU A 102 -48.22 15.18 22.44
CA LEU A 102 -48.30 14.67 21.06
C LEU A 102 -47.38 15.39 20.04
N ASN A 103 -46.60 16.39 20.47
CA ASN A 103 -45.68 17.14 19.61
C ASN A 103 -44.20 16.81 19.87
N SER A 104 -43.89 16.13 20.97
CA SER A 104 -42.53 15.69 21.30
C SER A 104 -42.12 14.49 20.42
N GLY A 105 -40.87 14.48 19.98
CA GLY A 105 -40.33 13.54 19.02
C GLY A 105 -39.93 12.21 19.68
N ILE A 106 -39.88 11.14 18.87
CA ILE A 106 -39.42 9.84 19.34
C ILE A 106 -37.89 9.92 19.46
N PRO A 107 -37.29 9.58 20.63
CA PRO A 107 -35.85 9.43 20.74
C PRO A 107 -35.33 8.52 19.62
N ASN A 108 -34.13 8.73 19.07
CA ASN A 108 -33.58 7.86 18.03
C ASN A 108 -32.05 8.02 17.96
N TYR A 109 -31.38 7.09 17.29
CA TYR A 109 -29.93 7.07 17.11
C TYR A 109 -29.15 7.03 18.43
N LEU A 110 -29.61 6.17 19.36
CA LEU A 110 -28.89 5.90 20.59
C LEU A 110 -27.48 5.40 20.23
N THR A 111 -26.46 6.03 20.79
CA THR A 111 -25.06 5.68 20.58
C THR A 111 -24.32 5.75 21.91
N SER A 112 -23.54 4.72 22.21
CA SER A 112 -22.69 4.68 23.40
C SER A 112 -21.54 5.66 23.28
N MET A 113 -21.32 6.42 24.34
CA MET A 113 -20.13 7.24 24.52
C MET A 113 -19.00 6.40 25.13
N PRO A 114 -17.72 6.74 24.88
CA PRO A 114 -16.57 6.06 25.50
C PRO A 114 -16.57 6.07 27.04
N ASP A 115 -17.28 7.01 27.66
CA ASP A 115 -17.38 7.15 29.12
C ASP A 115 -18.59 6.42 29.72
N GLY A 116 -19.29 5.58 28.94
CA GLY A 116 -20.41 4.77 29.41
C GLY A 116 -21.77 5.48 29.43
N ARG A 117 -21.84 6.76 29.04
CA ARG A 117 -23.12 7.45 28.80
C ARG A 117 -23.68 7.08 27.43
N VAL A 118 -24.96 7.35 27.21
CA VAL A 118 -25.61 7.17 25.90
C VAL A 118 -26.09 8.52 25.39
N ILE A 119 -25.70 8.86 24.15
CA ILE A 119 -26.20 10.03 23.43
C ILE A 119 -27.25 9.62 22.42
N PHE A 120 -28.18 10.52 22.16
CA PHE A 120 -29.29 10.30 21.23
C PHE A 120 -29.85 11.65 20.78
N GLN A 121 -30.75 11.62 19.80
CA GLN A 121 -31.56 12.79 19.48
C GLN A 121 -33.00 12.61 19.91
N THR A 122 -33.63 13.68 20.39
CA THR A 122 -35.08 13.76 20.61
C THR A 122 -35.53 15.21 20.58
N SER A 123 -36.85 15.46 20.61
CA SER A 123 -37.42 16.80 20.69
C SER A 123 -38.39 16.93 21.86
N ASP A 124 -38.60 18.16 22.34
CA ASP A 124 -39.58 18.47 23.39
C ASP A 124 -40.51 19.61 22.94
N THR A 125 -41.28 20.19 23.86
CA THR A 125 -42.23 21.27 23.54
C THR A 125 -41.56 22.59 23.12
N ASP A 126 -40.34 22.82 23.57
CA ASP A 126 -39.61 24.08 23.40
C ASP A 126 -38.46 23.95 22.37
N HIS A 127 -38.01 22.72 22.07
CA HIS A 127 -36.87 22.40 21.20
C HIS A 127 -37.24 21.36 20.12
N GLY A 128 -36.69 21.49 18.91
CA GLY A 128 -36.80 20.45 17.87
C GLY A 128 -35.92 19.23 18.16
N TYR A 129 -35.64 18.39 17.14
CA TYR A 129 -34.72 17.25 17.31
C TYR A 129 -33.30 17.75 17.58
N GLU A 130 -32.88 17.65 18.83
CA GLU A 130 -31.61 18.15 19.37
C GLU A 130 -30.80 17.03 20.02
N LEU A 131 -29.57 17.34 20.47
CA LEU A 131 -28.65 16.39 21.10
C LEU A 131 -28.95 16.22 22.59
N TRP A 132 -29.17 14.98 23.02
CA TRP A 132 -29.43 14.60 24.41
C TRP A 132 -28.45 13.53 24.88
N VAL A 133 -28.27 13.45 26.20
CA VAL A 133 -27.43 12.44 26.86
C VAL A 133 -28.19 11.81 28.02
N THR A 134 -27.90 10.55 28.34
CA THR A 134 -28.36 9.83 29.52
C THR A 134 -27.24 9.01 30.15
N ASP A 135 -27.29 8.85 31.47
CA ASP A 135 -26.49 7.90 32.26
C ASP A 135 -27.35 6.69 32.72
N GLY A 136 -28.55 6.51 32.17
CA GLY A 136 -29.51 5.49 32.61
C GLY A 136 -30.38 5.92 33.81
N THR A 137 -30.28 7.16 34.25
CA THR A 137 -31.14 7.76 35.29
C THR A 137 -32.00 8.90 34.75
N GLU A 138 -33.16 9.14 35.36
CA GLU A 138 -34.04 10.26 34.99
C GLU A 138 -33.32 11.62 35.12
N ALA A 139 -32.50 11.77 36.16
CA ALA A 139 -31.79 13.00 36.48
C ALA A 139 -30.61 13.28 35.53
N GLY A 140 -29.90 12.23 35.10
CA GLY A 140 -28.82 12.32 34.12
C GLY A 140 -29.29 12.34 32.67
N THR A 141 -30.60 12.19 32.42
CA THR A 141 -31.19 12.31 31.07
C THR A 141 -31.51 13.78 30.75
N VAL A 142 -30.63 14.47 30.04
CA VAL A 142 -30.68 15.92 29.83
C VAL A 142 -30.37 16.33 28.39
N LEU A 143 -30.94 17.47 27.96
CA LEU A 143 -30.56 18.16 26.73
C LEU A 143 -29.10 18.59 26.86
N VAL A 144 -28.25 18.16 25.94
CA VAL A 144 -26.84 18.57 25.92
C VAL A 144 -26.74 19.99 25.41
N LYS A 145 -27.39 20.27 24.27
CA LYS A 145 -27.37 21.59 23.64
C LYS A 145 -28.55 21.76 22.68
N ASP A 146 -29.19 22.93 22.76
CA ASP A 146 -30.10 23.44 21.73
C ASP A 146 -29.27 24.02 20.56
N ILE A 147 -28.83 23.15 19.65
CA ILE A 147 -27.95 23.51 18.54
C ILE A 147 -28.69 24.40 17.55
N TYR A 148 -29.93 24.03 17.17
CA TYR A 148 -30.80 24.87 16.36
C TYR A 148 -31.79 25.62 17.25
N THR A 149 -31.40 26.82 17.66
CA THR A 149 -32.13 27.56 18.70
C THR A 149 -33.65 27.67 18.47
N GLY A 150 -34.43 27.31 19.50
CA GLY A 150 -35.89 27.38 19.53
C GLY A 150 -36.57 26.11 19.04
N THR A 151 -37.80 26.21 18.49
CA THR A 151 -38.62 25.02 18.17
C THR A 151 -38.23 24.29 16.88
N SER A 152 -37.06 24.58 16.30
CA SER A 152 -36.53 23.91 15.12
C SER A 152 -35.50 22.87 15.56
N GLY A 153 -35.18 21.89 14.72
CA GLY A 153 -34.28 20.79 15.10
C GLY A 153 -32.97 20.79 14.32
N SER A 154 -31.88 20.48 15.00
CA SER A 154 -30.54 20.33 14.43
C SER A 154 -30.28 19.00 13.73
N SER A 155 -31.14 18.00 13.96
CA SER A 155 -31.05 16.64 13.42
C SER A 155 -29.67 15.97 13.56
N PRO A 156 -29.13 15.81 14.79
CA PRO A 156 -27.85 15.14 15.03
C PRO A 156 -27.81 13.70 14.49
N TYR A 157 -26.76 13.33 13.76
CA TYR A 157 -26.62 12.01 13.16
C TYR A 157 -25.16 11.60 12.95
N GLY A 158 -24.89 10.29 12.91
CA GLY A 158 -23.59 9.73 12.51
C GLY A 158 -22.50 9.92 13.57
N PHE A 159 -22.81 9.60 14.83
CA PHE A 159 -21.87 9.73 15.94
C PHE A 159 -20.75 8.69 15.86
N VAL A 160 -19.51 9.16 15.86
CA VAL A 160 -18.31 8.31 15.87
C VAL A 160 -17.33 8.83 16.90
N ALA A 161 -16.78 7.94 17.72
CA ALA A 161 -15.83 8.29 18.76
C ALA A 161 -14.46 8.67 18.17
N LEU A 162 -13.83 9.66 18.79
CA LEU A 162 -12.40 9.97 18.65
C LEU A 162 -11.63 9.24 19.76
N GLY A 163 -10.35 8.98 19.53
CA GLY A 163 -9.46 8.32 20.52
C GLY A 163 -9.26 9.10 21.83
N ASP A 164 -9.79 10.32 21.95
CA ASP A 164 -9.69 11.18 23.12
C ASP A 164 -10.98 11.26 23.96
N GLY A 165 -11.96 10.39 23.67
CA GLY A 165 -13.23 10.31 24.40
C GLY A 165 -14.33 11.26 23.91
N ARG A 166 -14.03 12.13 22.94
CA ARG A 166 -15.05 12.96 22.26
C ARG A 166 -15.72 12.17 21.14
N MET A 167 -16.84 12.70 20.61
CA MET A 167 -17.53 12.14 19.45
C MET A 167 -17.75 13.21 18.38
N VAL A 168 -17.55 12.82 17.12
CA VAL A 168 -17.85 13.65 15.94
C VAL A 168 -19.18 13.21 15.34
N PHE A 169 -19.96 14.18 14.87
CA PHE A 169 -21.28 13.94 14.29
C PHE A 169 -21.66 15.05 13.34
N ARG A 170 -22.79 14.87 12.64
CA ARG A 170 -23.37 15.86 11.75
C ARG A 170 -24.57 16.54 12.42
N ALA A 171 -24.66 17.86 12.33
CA ALA A 171 -25.83 18.63 12.80
C ALA A 171 -25.96 19.98 12.09
N SER A 172 -27.11 20.66 12.25
CA SER A 172 -27.37 22.00 11.69
C SER A 172 -27.78 22.99 12.77
N ASP A 173 -27.15 24.16 12.82
CA ASP A 173 -27.54 25.26 13.71
C ASP A 173 -28.52 26.27 13.05
N GLY A 174 -28.91 26.00 11.80
CA GLY A 174 -29.80 26.86 11.02
C GLY A 174 -29.14 28.07 10.36
N THR A 175 -27.85 28.30 10.64
CA THR A 175 -27.05 29.37 10.01
C THR A 175 -26.04 28.79 9.04
N ASN A 176 -25.35 27.72 9.43
CA ASN A 176 -24.24 27.11 8.71
C ASN A 176 -24.65 25.87 7.89
N GLY A 177 -25.95 25.57 7.79
CA GLY A 177 -26.40 24.33 7.17
C GLY A 177 -26.01 23.11 8.00
N SER A 178 -26.01 21.93 7.37
CA SER A 178 -25.71 20.66 8.05
C SER A 178 -24.25 20.26 7.84
N GLU A 179 -23.48 20.43 8.91
CA GLU A 179 -22.02 20.45 8.94
C GLU A 179 -21.46 19.49 10.01
N LEU A 180 -20.14 19.47 10.17
CA LEU A 180 -19.42 18.60 11.11
C LEU A 180 -19.34 19.25 12.50
N TRP A 181 -19.73 18.51 13.54
CA TRP A 181 -19.77 18.92 14.94
C TRP A 181 -18.99 17.93 15.81
N VAL A 182 -18.56 18.40 16.98
CA VAL A 182 -17.91 17.57 18.01
C VAL A 182 -18.62 17.76 19.35
N THR A 183 -18.68 16.70 20.18
CA THR A 183 -19.25 16.73 21.54
C THR A 183 -18.46 15.84 22.50
N ASP A 184 -18.38 16.24 23.76
CA ASP A 184 -17.95 15.43 24.90
C ASP A 184 -19.15 15.06 25.81
N GLY A 185 -20.38 15.19 25.28
CA GLY A 185 -21.61 15.00 26.04
C GLY A 185 -21.93 16.14 27.01
N THR A 186 -21.25 17.29 26.90
CA THR A 186 -21.57 18.52 27.65
C THR A 186 -21.93 19.67 26.72
N GLU A 187 -22.70 20.65 27.21
CA GLU A 187 -23.06 21.84 26.42
C GLU A 187 -21.83 22.62 25.94
N ALA A 188 -20.80 22.72 26.79
CA ALA A 188 -19.58 23.48 26.53
C ALA A 188 -18.68 22.80 25.49
N GLY A 189 -18.54 21.48 25.56
CA GLY A 189 -17.77 20.69 24.60
C GLY A 189 -18.51 20.39 23.29
N THR A 190 -19.80 20.72 23.20
CA THR A 190 -20.59 20.57 21.97
C THR A 190 -20.46 21.79 21.07
N VAL A 191 -19.62 21.73 20.02
CA VAL A 191 -19.29 22.87 19.16
C VAL A 191 -19.24 22.49 17.67
N LEU A 192 -19.51 23.47 16.79
CA LEU A 192 -19.30 23.33 15.36
C LEU A 192 -17.80 23.11 15.12
N LEU A 193 -17.45 21.96 14.54
CA LEU A 193 -16.07 21.60 14.29
C LEU A 193 -15.54 22.36 13.06
N LYS A 194 -16.31 22.35 11.98
CA LYS A 194 -15.96 23.04 10.72
C LYS A 194 -17.23 23.34 9.93
N ASP A 195 -17.36 24.59 9.47
CA ASP A 195 -18.27 24.97 8.38
C ASP A 195 -17.57 24.63 7.05
N ILE A 196 -17.70 23.38 6.60
CA ILE A 196 -17.07 22.88 5.39
C ILE A 196 -17.67 23.60 4.18
N ARG A 197 -19.00 23.75 4.15
CA ARG A 197 -19.70 24.49 3.10
C ARG A 197 -20.14 25.87 3.57
N SER A 198 -19.21 26.81 3.47
CA SER A 198 -19.37 28.20 3.92
C SER A 198 -20.76 28.79 3.67
N GLY A 199 -21.37 29.31 4.74
CA GLY A 199 -22.69 29.95 4.70
C GLY A 199 -23.80 28.97 5.01
N SER A 200 -25.01 29.19 4.47
CA SER A 200 -26.18 28.36 4.79
C SER A 200 -26.29 27.07 3.97
N GLY A 201 -25.23 26.66 3.28
CA GLY A 201 -25.21 25.42 2.49
C GLY A 201 -24.86 24.25 3.39
N SER A 202 -25.33 23.04 3.08
CA SER A 202 -24.93 21.84 3.83
C SER A 202 -23.83 21.09 3.10
N SER A 203 -22.80 20.67 3.82
CA SER A 203 -21.75 19.75 3.38
C SER A 203 -22.12 18.29 3.53
N SER A 204 -23.09 17.99 4.40
CA SER A 204 -23.66 16.65 4.62
C SER A 204 -22.62 15.55 4.87
N PRO A 205 -21.73 15.70 5.88
CA PRO A 205 -20.73 14.70 6.21
C PRO A 205 -21.38 13.37 6.58
N ILE A 206 -20.87 12.27 6.01
CA ILE A 206 -21.37 10.90 6.25
C ILE A 206 -20.23 9.89 6.11
N GLU A 207 -20.45 8.67 6.62
CA GLU A 207 -19.48 7.56 6.59
C GLU A 207 -18.16 7.89 7.30
N LEU A 208 -18.26 8.51 8.47
CA LEU A 208 -17.11 8.78 9.33
C LEU A 208 -16.50 7.44 9.77
N THR A 209 -15.27 7.19 9.35
CA THR A 209 -14.56 5.94 9.58
C THR A 209 -13.18 6.23 10.12
N ALA A 210 -12.81 5.58 11.23
CA ALA A 210 -11.53 5.82 11.89
C ALA A 210 -10.36 5.14 11.14
N LEU A 211 -9.27 5.85 11.00
CA LEU A 211 -7.93 5.34 10.70
C LEU A 211 -7.29 4.80 11.99
N ALA A 212 -6.24 3.99 11.84
CA ALA A 212 -5.50 3.43 12.99
C ALA A 212 -4.86 4.50 13.89
N ASP A 213 -4.58 5.69 13.34
CA ASP A 213 -4.04 6.83 14.08
C ASP A 213 -5.11 7.69 14.79
N GLY A 214 -6.38 7.28 14.73
CA GLY A 214 -7.51 7.96 15.38
C GLY A 214 -8.12 9.12 14.59
N ARG A 215 -7.58 9.48 13.41
CA ARG A 215 -8.24 10.42 12.49
C ARG A 215 -9.47 9.76 11.85
N LEU A 216 -10.44 10.56 11.42
CA LEU A 216 -11.63 10.07 10.72
C LEU A 216 -11.59 10.49 9.25
N VAL A 217 -11.80 9.53 8.35
CA VAL A 217 -12.06 9.76 6.92
C VAL A 217 -13.57 9.73 6.70
N PHE A 218 -14.06 10.62 5.85
CA PHE A 218 -15.50 10.75 5.58
C PHE A 218 -15.77 11.39 4.22
N ARG A 219 -17.03 11.38 3.79
CA ARG A 219 -17.49 12.06 2.59
C ARG A 219 -18.14 13.40 2.94
N ALA A 220 -17.77 14.48 2.26
CA ALA A 220 -18.44 15.79 2.41
C ALA A 220 -18.36 16.66 1.15
N ASN A 221 -19.23 17.68 1.06
CA ASN A 221 -19.34 18.59 -0.08
C ASN A 221 -19.17 20.07 0.31
N ASP A 222 -18.06 20.70 -0.08
CA ASP A 222 -17.77 22.10 0.22
C ASP A 222 -18.46 23.12 -0.73
N GLY A 223 -19.22 22.63 -1.71
CA GLY A 223 -19.87 23.43 -2.74
C GLY A 223 -18.98 23.85 -3.91
N THR A 224 -17.68 23.56 -3.87
CA THR A 224 -16.70 23.88 -4.93
C THR A 224 -16.21 22.63 -5.62
N ASN A 225 -15.82 21.61 -4.86
CA ASN A 225 -15.25 20.34 -5.32
C ASN A 225 -16.28 19.20 -5.38
N GLY A 226 -17.55 19.49 -5.05
CA GLY A 226 -18.59 18.46 -4.92
C GLY A 226 -18.34 17.51 -3.75
N ALA A 227 -18.97 16.33 -3.75
CA ALA A 227 -18.89 15.38 -2.64
C ALA A 227 -17.71 14.41 -2.80
N GLU A 228 -16.66 14.68 -2.04
CA GLU A 228 -15.32 14.07 -2.15
C GLU A 228 -14.85 13.47 -0.82
N VAL A 229 -13.60 12.99 -0.77
CA VAL A 229 -12.97 12.38 0.41
C VAL A 229 -12.38 13.48 1.31
N TRP A 230 -12.72 13.46 2.59
CA TRP A 230 -12.27 14.39 3.62
C TRP A 230 -11.65 13.64 4.80
N VAL A 231 -10.79 14.32 5.54
CA VAL A 231 -10.20 13.81 6.79
C VAL A 231 -10.36 14.83 7.92
N THR A 232 -10.48 14.35 9.15
CA THR A 232 -10.48 15.17 10.38
C THR A 232 -9.73 14.49 11.52
N ASP A 233 -9.02 15.27 12.32
CA ASP A 233 -8.40 14.86 13.59
C ASP A 233 -9.25 15.31 14.80
N GLY A 234 -10.50 15.73 14.57
CA GLY A 234 -11.34 16.32 15.61
C GLY A 234 -11.01 17.79 15.93
N THR A 235 -10.20 18.46 15.08
CA THR A 235 -9.95 19.90 15.11
C THR A 235 -10.40 20.60 13.81
N ALA A 236 -10.71 21.89 13.90
CA ALA A 236 -11.09 22.68 12.72
C ALA A 236 -9.96 22.80 11.69
N THR A 237 -8.71 22.81 12.14
CA THR A 237 -7.51 22.91 11.29
C THR A 237 -7.19 21.59 10.60
N GLY A 238 -7.30 20.47 11.30
CA GLY A 238 -7.10 19.14 10.72
C GLY A 238 -8.29 18.61 9.94
N THR A 239 -9.41 19.35 9.87
CA THR A 239 -10.53 19.05 8.97
C THR A 239 -10.29 19.66 7.59
N VAL A 240 -9.88 18.81 6.63
CA VAL A 240 -9.45 19.21 5.28
C VAL A 240 -9.95 18.26 4.20
N LEU A 241 -10.09 18.78 2.96
CA LEU A 241 -10.32 17.97 1.77
C LEU A 241 -9.08 17.10 1.57
N LEU A 242 -9.27 15.78 1.49
CA LEU A 242 -8.17 14.85 1.33
C LEU A 242 -7.75 14.72 -0.13
N LYS A 243 -8.73 14.59 -1.04
CA LYS A 243 -8.51 14.53 -2.48
C LYS A 243 -9.78 14.88 -3.24
N ASP A 244 -9.65 15.68 -4.30
CA ASP A 244 -10.69 15.92 -5.31
C ASP A 244 -10.58 14.84 -6.40
N ILE A 245 -11.23 13.70 -6.20
CA ILE A 245 -11.16 12.55 -7.12
C ILE A 245 -11.91 12.89 -8.41
N ALA A 246 -13.09 13.52 -8.32
CA ALA A 246 -13.87 13.94 -9.47
C ALA A 246 -13.70 15.44 -9.75
N ALA A 247 -12.55 15.79 -10.33
CA ALA A 247 -12.08 17.16 -10.53
C ALA A 247 -13.17 18.21 -10.83
N GLY A 248 -13.10 19.31 -10.08
CA GLY A 248 -14.02 20.45 -10.21
C GLY A 248 -15.30 20.23 -9.44
N SER A 249 -16.44 20.74 -9.90
CA SER A 249 -17.70 20.67 -9.13
C SER A 249 -18.46 19.34 -9.27
N SER A 250 -17.82 18.31 -9.85
CA SER A 250 -18.41 16.97 -9.97
C SER A 250 -18.32 16.27 -8.61
N SER A 251 -18.93 15.10 -8.44
CA SER A 251 -18.82 14.37 -7.18
C SER A 251 -18.36 12.96 -7.46
N SER A 252 -17.30 12.53 -6.78
CA SER A 252 -16.80 11.16 -6.80
C SER A 252 -17.64 10.24 -5.91
N THR A 253 -18.41 10.82 -4.99
CA THR A 253 -19.38 10.11 -4.13
C THR A 253 -18.77 8.89 -3.43
N PRO A 254 -17.65 9.05 -2.71
CA PRO A 254 -16.97 7.95 -2.08
C PRO A 254 -17.87 7.27 -1.05
N SER A 255 -17.81 5.95 -0.98
CA SER A 255 -18.59 5.17 -0.02
C SER A 255 -17.95 3.82 0.33
N GLY A 256 -18.34 3.25 1.47
CA GLY A 256 -17.87 1.95 1.94
C GLY A 256 -16.45 2.00 2.51
N PHE A 257 -16.09 3.07 3.21
CA PHE A 257 -14.81 3.15 3.91
C PHE A 257 -14.67 1.99 4.90
N THR A 258 -13.62 1.18 4.76
CA THR A 258 -13.38 -0.01 5.60
C THR A 258 -11.89 -0.25 5.80
N ALA A 259 -11.47 -0.56 7.02
CA ALA A 259 -10.05 -0.72 7.37
C ALA A 259 -9.47 -2.05 6.87
N LEU A 260 -8.24 -2.01 6.33
CA LEU A 260 -7.44 -3.18 5.94
C LEU A 260 -6.63 -3.79 7.10
N GLY A 261 -6.61 -3.13 8.27
CA GLY A 261 -5.83 -3.57 9.43
C GLY A 261 -4.35 -3.18 9.40
N ASP A 262 -3.85 -2.65 8.27
CA ASP A 262 -2.50 -2.10 8.09
C ASP A 262 -2.43 -0.57 8.20
N GLY A 263 -3.50 0.05 8.72
CA GLY A 263 -3.65 1.49 8.84
C GLY A 263 -4.31 2.18 7.65
N ARG A 264 -4.55 1.48 6.53
CA ARG A 264 -5.26 2.02 5.36
C ARG A 264 -6.76 1.70 5.39
N LEU A 265 -7.54 2.49 4.65
CA LEU A 265 -8.95 2.24 4.34
C LEU A 265 -9.13 1.97 2.85
N VAL A 266 -9.96 0.99 2.49
CA VAL A 266 -10.51 0.86 1.13
C VAL A 266 -11.89 1.47 1.06
N PHE A 267 -12.29 1.88 -0.14
CA PHE A 267 -13.61 2.41 -0.42
C PHE A 267 -13.90 2.34 -1.93
N GLN A 268 -15.15 2.56 -2.30
CA GLN A 268 -15.55 2.81 -3.68
C GLN A 268 -15.51 4.31 -3.97
N SER A 269 -15.08 4.71 -5.17
CA SER A 269 -15.23 6.08 -5.64
C SER A 269 -15.39 6.18 -7.15
N TYR A 270 -16.04 7.24 -7.64
CA TYR A 270 -16.23 7.53 -9.06
C TYR A 270 -15.18 8.51 -9.59
N ASP A 271 -14.55 8.16 -10.70
CA ASP A 271 -13.86 9.12 -11.56
C ASP A 271 -14.33 9.03 -13.02
N SER A 272 -14.11 10.09 -13.79
CA SER A 272 -14.64 10.19 -15.16
C SER A 272 -14.00 9.24 -16.17
N ALA A 273 -12.79 8.76 -15.91
CA ALA A 273 -12.07 7.85 -16.78
C ALA A 273 -12.46 6.39 -16.50
N ASN A 274 -12.66 6.03 -15.23
CA ASN A 274 -12.80 4.65 -14.78
C ASN A 274 -14.16 4.29 -14.17
N GLY A 275 -15.09 5.23 -13.96
CA GLY A 275 -16.37 4.93 -13.29
C GLY A 275 -16.23 4.67 -11.79
N TYR A 276 -17.21 3.96 -11.18
CA TYR A 276 -17.15 3.56 -9.75
C TYR A 276 -16.30 2.32 -9.58
N GLU A 277 -15.11 2.50 -9.03
CA GLU A 277 -14.08 1.47 -8.90
C GLU A 277 -13.53 1.41 -7.46
N LEU A 278 -12.54 0.54 -7.23
CA LEU A 278 -11.92 0.30 -5.93
C LEU A 278 -10.79 1.29 -5.67
N TRP A 279 -10.83 1.99 -4.54
CA TRP A 279 -9.85 2.97 -4.09
C TRP A 279 -9.31 2.63 -2.71
N VAL A 280 -8.13 3.15 -2.38
CA VAL A 280 -7.49 3.04 -1.07
C VAL A 280 -7.04 4.42 -0.59
N THR A 281 -6.97 4.62 0.72
CA THR A 281 -6.40 5.81 1.36
C THR A 281 -5.71 5.46 2.67
N ASP A 282 -4.58 6.12 2.97
CA ASP A 282 -3.89 6.11 4.25
C ASP A 282 -4.17 7.38 5.08
N GLY A 283 -5.14 8.19 4.64
CA GLY A 283 -5.42 9.50 5.23
C GLY A 283 -4.51 10.62 4.73
N THR A 284 -3.74 10.40 3.66
CA THR A 284 -2.99 11.44 2.92
C THR A 284 -3.51 11.58 1.48
N GLU A 285 -3.28 12.74 0.85
CA GLU A 285 -3.66 12.96 -0.56
C GLU A 285 -2.90 12.01 -1.50
N ALA A 286 -1.59 11.82 -1.25
CA ALA A 286 -0.72 10.96 -2.06
C ALA A 286 -1.09 9.47 -1.94
N GLY A 287 -1.43 9.01 -0.73
CA GLY A 287 -1.88 7.63 -0.49
C GLY A 287 -3.34 7.37 -0.87
N THR A 288 -4.08 8.39 -1.32
CA THR A 288 -5.46 8.22 -1.83
C THR A 288 -5.44 7.91 -3.32
N VAL A 289 -5.48 6.62 -3.70
CA VAL A 289 -5.26 6.17 -5.09
C VAL A 289 -6.26 5.11 -5.55
N LEU A 290 -6.48 5.04 -6.86
CA LEU A 290 -7.22 3.95 -7.49
C LEU A 290 -6.42 2.65 -7.30
N VAL A 291 -7.04 1.62 -6.75
CA VAL A 291 -6.41 0.31 -6.56
C VAL A 291 -6.44 -0.46 -7.87
N LYS A 292 -7.62 -0.52 -8.51
CA LYS A 292 -7.83 -1.27 -9.74
C LYS A 292 -9.08 -0.78 -10.47
N ASP A 293 -8.94 -0.57 -11.78
CA ASP A 293 -10.08 -0.47 -12.70
C ASP A 293 -10.58 -1.90 -13.00
N ILE A 294 -11.45 -2.42 -12.13
CA ILE A 294 -11.98 -3.79 -12.21
C ILE A 294 -12.82 -3.94 -13.49
N ARG A 295 -13.49 -2.86 -13.92
CA ARG A 295 -14.27 -2.84 -15.16
C ARG A 295 -13.72 -1.82 -16.15
N SER A 296 -12.72 -2.28 -16.89
CA SER A 296 -11.90 -1.48 -17.82
C SER A 296 -12.64 -0.35 -18.57
N GLY A 297 -12.07 0.84 -18.51
CA GLY A 297 -12.57 2.05 -19.15
C GLY A 297 -13.67 2.72 -18.33
N SER A 298 -14.56 3.49 -18.95
CA SER A 298 -15.56 4.27 -18.19
C SER A 298 -16.74 3.44 -17.64
N GLY A 299 -16.61 2.12 -17.57
CA GLY A 299 -17.60 1.24 -16.96
C GLY A 299 -17.55 1.34 -15.45
N SER A 300 -18.57 0.92 -14.72
CA SER A 300 -18.48 0.82 -13.25
C SER A 300 -18.54 -0.63 -12.81
N SER A 301 -17.59 -1.04 -11.99
CA SER A 301 -17.60 -2.32 -11.28
C SER A 301 -18.44 -2.28 -10.00
N SER A 302 -18.67 -1.07 -9.49
CA SER A 302 -19.52 -0.79 -8.34
C SER A 302 -19.22 -1.68 -7.12
N PRO A 303 -17.98 -1.69 -6.59
CA PRO A 303 -17.61 -2.53 -5.45
C PRO A 303 -18.37 -2.15 -4.15
N TYR A 304 -18.88 -3.14 -3.42
CA TYR A 304 -19.60 -2.90 -2.15
C TYR A 304 -19.48 -4.09 -1.18
N GLY A 305 -19.81 -3.85 0.10
CA GLY A 305 -19.83 -4.89 1.14
C GLY A 305 -18.43 -5.34 1.55
N PHE A 306 -17.53 -4.39 1.80
CA PHE A 306 -16.18 -4.67 2.28
C PHE A 306 -16.22 -5.23 3.70
N GLU A 307 -15.59 -6.39 3.92
CA GLU A 307 -15.52 -7.02 5.25
C GLU A 307 -14.12 -7.64 5.50
N PRO A 308 -13.46 -7.34 6.64
CA PRO A 308 -12.13 -7.84 6.98
C PRO A 308 -12.05 -9.36 7.13
N LEU A 309 -10.97 -9.92 6.60
CA LEU A 309 -10.49 -11.26 6.91
C LEU A 309 -9.42 -11.19 8.01
N ALA A 310 -9.23 -12.30 8.72
CA ALA A 310 -8.24 -12.40 9.80
C ALA A 310 -6.78 -12.26 9.32
N ASP A 311 -6.54 -12.36 8.01
CA ASP A 311 -5.21 -12.24 7.38
C ASP A 311 -4.90 -10.81 6.87
N GLY A 312 -5.76 -9.82 7.17
CA GLY A 312 -5.58 -8.43 6.76
C GLY A 312 -6.09 -8.10 5.36
N ARG A 313 -6.69 -9.05 4.64
CA ARG A 313 -7.37 -8.79 3.36
C ARG A 313 -8.84 -8.44 3.58
N LEU A 314 -9.49 -7.94 2.54
CA LEU A 314 -10.93 -7.65 2.52
C LEU A 314 -11.63 -8.46 1.44
N VAL A 315 -12.81 -9.01 1.75
CA VAL A 315 -13.74 -9.53 0.75
C VAL A 315 -14.80 -8.50 0.41
N PHE A 316 -15.28 -8.52 -0.83
CA PHE A 316 -16.32 -7.61 -1.30
C PHE A 316 -17.02 -8.16 -2.56
N SER A 317 -18.09 -7.49 -2.99
CA SER A 317 -18.81 -7.77 -4.23
C SER A 317 -18.41 -6.76 -5.30
N ALA A 318 -18.12 -7.19 -6.53
CA ALA A 318 -17.85 -6.29 -7.67
C ALA A 318 -18.13 -6.94 -9.04
N ASN A 319 -18.27 -6.12 -10.08
CA ASN A 319 -18.64 -6.54 -11.43
C ASN A 319 -17.61 -6.13 -12.51
N ASP A 320 -16.85 -7.09 -13.03
CA ASP A 320 -15.84 -6.86 -14.09
C ASP A 320 -16.43 -6.69 -15.51
N GLY A 321 -17.76 -6.68 -15.66
CA GLY A 321 -18.45 -6.59 -16.94
C GLY A 321 -18.53 -7.91 -17.72
N THR A 322 -17.91 -8.99 -17.23
CA THR A 322 -17.89 -10.33 -17.85
C THR A 322 -18.63 -11.37 -17.01
N ASN A 323 -18.37 -11.40 -15.70
CA ASN A 323 -18.88 -12.40 -14.75
C ASN A 323 -20.05 -11.88 -13.92
N GLY A 324 -20.50 -10.62 -14.13
CA GLY A 324 -21.51 -10.01 -13.27
C GLY A 324 -20.98 -9.68 -11.88
N SER A 325 -21.86 -9.38 -10.92
CA SER A 325 -21.48 -9.06 -9.54
C SER A 325 -21.15 -10.35 -8.78
N GLU A 326 -19.87 -10.56 -8.51
CA GLU A 326 -19.32 -11.80 -7.94
C GLU A 326 -18.46 -11.53 -6.70
N LEU A 327 -17.87 -12.57 -6.10
CA LEU A 327 -17.06 -12.45 -4.89
C LEU A 327 -15.61 -12.12 -5.22
N TRP A 328 -15.10 -11.01 -4.66
CA TRP A 328 -13.74 -10.52 -4.85
C TRP A 328 -12.99 -10.45 -3.52
N VAL A 329 -11.67 -10.40 -3.61
CA VAL A 329 -10.75 -10.17 -2.48
C VAL A 329 -9.72 -9.11 -2.84
N THR A 330 -9.27 -8.31 -1.87
CA THR A 330 -8.22 -7.30 -2.03
C THR A 330 -7.36 -7.18 -0.78
N ASP A 331 -6.08 -6.84 -0.96
CA ASP A 331 -5.15 -6.39 0.08
C ASP A 331 -4.85 -4.88 -0.03
N GLY A 332 -5.65 -4.15 -0.82
CA GLY A 332 -5.42 -2.74 -1.14
C GLY A 332 -4.37 -2.51 -2.24
N THR A 333 -3.92 -3.55 -2.94
CA THR A 333 -3.02 -3.44 -4.12
C THR A 333 -3.72 -3.94 -5.39
N GLU A 334 -3.27 -3.49 -6.56
CA GLU A 334 -3.81 -3.95 -7.84
C GLU A 334 -3.62 -5.47 -8.04
N ALA A 335 -2.44 -5.97 -7.67
CA ALA A 335 -2.07 -7.38 -7.82
C ALA A 335 -2.85 -8.30 -6.86
N GLY A 336 -3.08 -7.86 -5.63
CA GLY A 336 -3.87 -8.60 -4.64
C GLY A 336 -5.38 -8.46 -4.82
N THR A 337 -5.84 -7.61 -5.75
CA THR A 337 -7.27 -7.44 -6.08
C THR A 337 -7.70 -8.41 -7.17
N VAL A 338 -8.35 -9.51 -6.78
CA VAL A 338 -8.70 -10.62 -7.69
C VAL A 338 -10.12 -11.16 -7.45
N LEU A 339 -10.72 -11.71 -8.51
CA LEU A 339 -11.96 -12.47 -8.42
C LEU A 339 -11.70 -13.72 -7.57
N LEU A 340 -12.29 -13.78 -6.37
CA LEU A 340 -12.10 -14.88 -5.45
C LEU A 340 -12.89 -16.12 -5.90
N LYS A 341 -14.12 -15.91 -6.38
CA LYS A 341 -14.95 -16.98 -6.93
C LYS A 341 -16.07 -16.46 -7.81
N ASP A 342 -16.22 -17.06 -8.98
CA ASP A 342 -17.41 -16.96 -9.84
C ASP A 342 -18.46 -17.97 -9.36
N ILE A 343 -19.32 -17.53 -8.45
CA ILE A 343 -20.36 -18.35 -7.81
C ILE A 343 -21.51 -18.61 -8.79
N TYR A 344 -21.90 -17.61 -9.59
CA TYR A 344 -22.88 -17.79 -10.66
C TYR A 344 -22.28 -17.54 -12.04
N THR A 345 -21.85 -18.63 -12.66
CA THR A 345 -21.13 -18.57 -13.95
C THR A 345 -21.86 -17.80 -15.06
N GLY A 346 -21.15 -16.85 -15.68
CA GLY A 346 -21.57 -16.09 -16.85
C GLY A 346 -21.95 -14.64 -16.53
N TYR A 347 -22.66 -13.96 -17.41
CA TYR A 347 -23.03 -12.54 -17.20
C TYR A 347 -24.04 -12.30 -16.06
N ASN A 348 -24.60 -13.35 -15.46
CA ASN A 348 -25.54 -13.24 -14.34
C ASN A 348 -24.74 -13.34 -13.04
N GLY A 349 -24.62 -12.26 -12.28
CA GLY A 349 -23.86 -12.31 -11.01
C GLY A 349 -24.61 -12.99 -9.86
N SER A 350 -23.87 -13.47 -8.87
CA SER A 350 -24.34 -14.06 -7.62
C SER A 350 -24.77 -13.03 -6.56
N ALA A 351 -24.43 -11.76 -6.79
CA ALA A 351 -24.68 -10.61 -5.92
C ALA A 351 -24.32 -10.84 -4.44
N PRO A 352 -23.04 -11.13 -4.11
CA PRO A 352 -22.61 -11.32 -2.73
C PRO A 352 -22.99 -10.13 -1.84
N SER A 353 -23.47 -10.40 -0.62
CA SER A 353 -23.89 -9.36 0.34
C SER A 353 -23.97 -9.90 1.77
N GLY A 354 -24.19 -9.03 2.76
CA GLY A 354 -24.37 -9.46 4.16
C GLY A 354 -23.15 -10.18 4.73
N PHE A 355 -21.95 -9.69 4.39
CA PHE A 355 -20.69 -10.22 4.89
C PHE A 355 -20.62 -10.03 6.42
N THR A 356 -20.21 -11.07 7.15
CA THR A 356 -20.05 -11.01 8.60
C THR A 356 -18.93 -11.94 9.05
N ALA A 357 -17.88 -11.38 9.65
CA ALA A 357 -16.81 -12.14 10.26
C ALA A 357 -17.28 -12.87 11.54
N LEU A 358 -16.92 -14.14 11.70
CA LEU A 358 -17.26 -14.92 12.91
C LEU A 358 -16.19 -14.81 14.01
N GLY A 359 -15.04 -14.19 13.74
CA GLY A 359 -13.90 -14.12 14.67
C GLY A 359 -13.08 -15.42 14.77
N ASN A 360 -13.49 -16.50 14.11
CA ASN A 360 -12.77 -17.78 14.06
C ASN A 360 -11.96 -17.98 12.75
N GLY A 361 -11.66 -16.89 12.05
CA GLY A 361 -10.98 -16.91 10.74
C GLY A 361 -11.90 -17.22 9.55
N ARG A 362 -13.22 -17.32 9.76
CA ARG A 362 -14.20 -17.55 8.70
C ARG A 362 -15.20 -16.40 8.64
N LEU A 363 -15.73 -16.20 7.45
CA LEU A 363 -16.70 -15.17 7.14
C LEU A 363 -17.91 -15.81 6.48
N VAL A 364 -19.10 -15.40 6.87
CA VAL A 364 -20.33 -15.79 6.18
C VAL A 364 -20.90 -14.66 5.34
N PHE A 365 -21.61 -15.01 4.28
CA PHE A 365 -22.25 -14.03 3.39
C PHE A 365 -23.40 -14.67 2.62
N LEU A 366 -24.18 -13.86 1.93
CA LEU A 366 -25.28 -14.26 1.08
C LEU A 366 -24.86 -14.27 -0.39
N ALA A 367 -25.19 -15.33 -1.13
CA ALA A 367 -24.99 -15.39 -2.58
C ALA A 367 -25.97 -16.36 -3.25
N ASN A 368 -26.20 -16.14 -4.55
CA ASN A 368 -27.05 -16.98 -5.39
C ASN A 368 -26.22 -17.68 -6.47
N ASP A 369 -26.21 -19.02 -6.49
CA ASP A 369 -25.49 -19.84 -7.47
C ASP A 369 -26.32 -20.20 -8.72
N GLY A 370 -27.49 -19.60 -8.88
CA GLY A 370 -28.45 -19.87 -9.94
C GLY A 370 -29.27 -21.16 -9.74
N THR A 371 -29.00 -21.94 -8.69
CA THR A 371 -29.68 -23.22 -8.41
C THR A 371 -30.46 -23.19 -7.10
N ASN A 372 -29.85 -22.66 -6.03
CA ASN A 372 -30.37 -22.71 -4.67
C ASN A 372 -31.02 -21.38 -4.21
N GLY A 373 -31.09 -20.36 -5.07
CA GLY A 373 -31.54 -19.02 -4.66
C GLY A 373 -30.48 -18.31 -3.81
N THR A 374 -30.83 -17.19 -3.19
CA THR A 374 -29.92 -16.45 -2.30
C THR A 374 -29.90 -17.13 -0.93
N GLU A 375 -28.78 -17.78 -0.62
CA GLU A 375 -28.60 -18.63 0.55
C GLU A 375 -27.32 -18.25 1.32
N LEU A 376 -27.07 -18.92 2.45
CA LEU A 376 -25.92 -18.67 3.32
C LEU A 376 -24.68 -19.40 2.79
N TRP A 377 -23.61 -18.65 2.57
CA TRP A 377 -22.28 -19.10 2.15
C TRP A 377 -21.25 -18.83 3.23
N VAL A 378 -20.12 -19.50 3.13
CA VAL A 378 -18.96 -19.28 3.99
C VAL A 378 -17.69 -19.21 3.16
N THR A 379 -16.74 -18.41 3.59
CA THR A 379 -15.39 -18.30 3.02
C THR A 379 -14.34 -18.14 4.12
N ASP A 380 -13.12 -18.60 3.84
CA ASP A 380 -11.91 -18.33 4.60
C ASP A 380 -10.96 -17.39 3.85
N GLY A 381 -11.45 -16.74 2.78
CA GLY A 381 -10.63 -15.92 1.88
C GLY A 381 -9.92 -16.70 0.77
N THR A 382 -10.22 -17.99 0.60
CA THR A 382 -9.76 -18.83 -0.51
C THR A 382 -10.92 -19.34 -1.37
N GLU A 383 -10.67 -19.58 -2.65
CA GLU A 383 -11.69 -20.14 -3.56
C GLU A 383 -12.20 -21.52 -3.08
N ALA A 384 -11.29 -22.33 -2.51
CA ALA A 384 -11.58 -23.67 -2.00
C ALA A 384 -12.41 -23.65 -0.71
N GLY A 385 -12.13 -22.71 0.20
CA GLY A 385 -12.92 -22.50 1.42
C GLY A 385 -14.23 -21.75 1.18
N THR A 386 -14.46 -21.21 -0.02
CA THR A 386 -15.71 -20.55 -0.40
C THR A 386 -16.76 -21.56 -0.85
N VAL A 387 -17.72 -21.89 0.02
CA VAL A 387 -18.73 -22.93 -0.23
C VAL A 387 -20.11 -22.53 0.29
N LEU A 388 -21.17 -23.09 -0.33
CA LEU A 388 -22.53 -22.99 0.18
C LEU A 388 -22.55 -23.63 1.57
N LEU A 389 -22.91 -22.84 2.58
CA LEU A 389 -22.93 -23.29 3.96
C LEU A 389 -24.18 -24.14 4.21
N LYS A 390 -25.35 -23.63 3.84
CA LYS A 390 -26.62 -24.34 3.95
C LYS A 390 -27.67 -23.73 3.03
N ASP A 391 -28.38 -24.60 2.31
CA ASP A 391 -29.66 -24.30 1.65
C ASP A 391 -30.76 -24.47 2.70
N ILE A 392 -31.17 -23.37 3.34
CA ILE A 392 -32.13 -23.38 4.45
C ILE A 392 -33.54 -23.60 3.90
N TYR A 393 -33.92 -22.89 2.83
CA TYR A 393 -35.15 -23.08 2.07
C TYR A 393 -34.87 -23.92 0.83
N SER A 394 -35.00 -25.23 0.99
CA SER A 394 -34.72 -26.19 -0.08
C SER A 394 -35.31 -25.82 -1.45
N GLY A 395 -34.46 -25.80 -2.47
CA GLY A 395 -34.85 -25.52 -3.87
C GLY A 395 -34.35 -24.16 -4.34
N SER A 396 -35.05 -23.54 -5.30
CA SER A 396 -34.61 -22.27 -5.91
C SER A 396 -35.17 -21.02 -5.22
N SER A 397 -35.70 -21.16 -4.00
CA SER A 397 -36.32 -20.07 -3.24
C SER A 397 -35.30 -19.51 -2.25
N ALA A 398 -35.24 -18.20 -2.07
CA ALA A 398 -34.36 -17.61 -1.07
C ALA A 398 -34.93 -17.73 0.36
N SER A 399 -34.08 -18.03 1.33
CA SER A 399 -34.45 -18.16 2.75
C SER A 399 -34.72 -16.85 3.49
N SER A 400 -34.73 -15.71 2.79
CA SER A 400 -35.03 -14.38 3.36
C SER A 400 -34.16 -14.02 4.58
N LEU A 401 -32.85 -14.33 4.53
CA LEU A 401 -31.94 -14.10 5.64
C LEU A 401 -31.74 -12.61 5.94
N ASN A 402 -31.79 -12.22 7.22
CA ASN A 402 -31.52 -10.85 7.68
C ASN A 402 -30.89 -10.83 9.08
N ASN A 403 -30.40 -9.66 9.49
CA ASN A 403 -29.96 -9.33 10.85
C ASN A 403 -28.83 -10.20 11.41
N PHE A 404 -27.74 -10.29 10.68
CA PHE A 404 -26.52 -10.99 11.11
C PHE A 404 -25.90 -10.30 12.34
N THR A 405 -25.80 -11.02 13.47
CA THR A 405 -25.22 -10.49 14.72
C THR A 405 -24.30 -11.54 15.35
N THR A 406 -23.06 -11.18 15.65
CA THR A 406 -22.06 -12.10 16.24
C THR A 406 -22.24 -12.24 17.74
N LEU A 407 -22.00 -13.43 18.30
CA LEU A 407 -22.03 -13.69 19.75
C LEU A 407 -20.65 -13.49 20.41
N GLY A 408 -19.60 -13.21 19.63
CA GLY A 408 -18.23 -13.04 20.13
C GLY A 408 -17.48 -14.35 20.42
N ASP A 409 -18.17 -15.50 20.40
CA ASP A 409 -17.62 -16.83 20.71
C ASP A 409 -17.38 -17.72 19.47
N GLY A 410 -17.32 -17.13 18.27
CA GLY A 410 -17.23 -17.87 17.02
C GLY A 410 -18.57 -18.21 16.38
N ARG A 411 -19.69 -17.90 17.05
CA ARG A 411 -21.05 -18.08 16.54
C ARG A 411 -21.69 -16.75 16.16
N MET A 412 -22.73 -16.83 15.36
CA MET A 412 -23.63 -15.72 15.07
C MET A 412 -25.09 -16.17 15.09
N ILE A 413 -25.96 -15.21 15.29
CA ILE A 413 -27.41 -15.36 15.12
C ILE A 413 -27.90 -14.50 13.96
N PHE A 414 -29.01 -14.93 13.37
CA PHE A 414 -29.64 -14.28 12.22
C PHE A 414 -31.10 -14.72 12.12
N SER A 415 -31.89 -14.06 11.28
CA SER A 415 -33.24 -14.51 10.96
C SER A 415 -33.28 -15.22 9.61
N ALA A 416 -34.05 -16.31 9.49
CA ALA A 416 -34.21 -17.04 8.23
C ALA A 416 -35.50 -17.87 8.18
N ASN A 417 -35.91 -18.24 6.95
CA ASN A 417 -37.10 -19.04 6.67
C ASN A 417 -36.77 -20.32 5.94
N ASP A 418 -37.13 -21.47 6.54
CA ASP A 418 -36.92 -22.81 5.98
C ASP A 418 -38.11 -23.33 5.14
N GLY A 419 -39.12 -22.49 4.91
CA GLY A 419 -40.35 -22.81 4.21
C GLY A 419 -41.41 -23.49 5.08
N THR A 420 -41.13 -23.77 6.35
CA THR A 420 -42.04 -24.40 7.30
C THR A 420 -42.34 -23.57 8.54
N HIS A 421 -41.35 -22.85 9.07
CA HIS A 421 -41.46 -22.08 10.32
C HIS A 421 -41.64 -20.57 10.11
N GLY A 422 -41.64 -20.07 8.86
CA GLY A 422 -41.61 -18.62 8.62
C GLY A 422 -40.23 -18.02 8.93
N VAL A 423 -40.13 -16.69 9.06
CA VAL A 423 -38.85 -16.00 9.37
C VAL A 423 -38.63 -15.99 10.89
N GLU A 424 -37.75 -16.86 11.35
CA GLU A 424 -37.50 -17.16 12.77
C GLU A 424 -36.02 -17.01 13.14
N LEU A 425 -35.66 -17.27 14.40
CA LEU A 425 -34.32 -17.07 14.95
C LEU A 425 -33.42 -18.29 14.66
N TRP A 426 -32.26 -18.06 14.05
CA TRP A 426 -31.27 -19.08 13.70
C TRP A 426 -29.91 -18.77 14.30
N VAL A 427 -29.09 -19.81 14.45
CA VAL A 427 -27.69 -19.73 14.88
C VAL A 427 -26.78 -20.48 13.91
N THR A 428 -25.54 -20.02 13.74
CA THR A 428 -24.49 -20.74 13.03
C THR A 428 -23.13 -20.53 13.68
N ASP A 429 -22.29 -21.57 13.66
CA ASP A 429 -20.86 -21.53 13.99
C ASP A 429 -19.98 -21.46 12.71
N GLY A 430 -20.62 -21.19 11.57
CA GLY A 430 -20.01 -21.24 10.25
C GLY A 430 -19.95 -22.64 9.65
N THR A 431 -20.42 -23.70 10.31
CA THR A 431 -20.50 -25.06 9.75
C THR A 431 -21.93 -25.46 9.43
N ALA A 432 -22.12 -26.27 8.39
CA ALA A 432 -23.45 -26.73 7.98
C ALA A 432 -24.20 -27.47 9.10
N ALA A 433 -23.46 -28.11 10.02
CA ALA A 433 -23.99 -28.83 11.16
C ALA A 433 -24.41 -27.88 12.30
N GLY A 434 -23.65 -26.81 12.53
CA GLY A 434 -23.97 -25.78 13.53
C GLY A 434 -24.96 -24.73 13.05
N THR A 435 -25.28 -24.68 11.75
CA THR A 435 -26.37 -23.83 11.22
C THR A 435 -27.74 -24.45 11.49
N VAL A 436 -28.46 -23.99 12.51
CA VAL A 436 -29.75 -24.57 12.95
C VAL A 436 -30.77 -23.50 13.35
N LEU A 437 -32.06 -23.85 13.26
CA LEU A 437 -33.14 -23.06 13.86
C LEU A 437 -32.92 -23.06 15.36
N LEU A 438 -32.77 -21.88 15.95
CA LEU A 438 -32.49 -21.69 17.37
C LEU A 438 -33.78 -21.73 18.17
N ASP A 439 -34.81 -21.01 17.71
CA ASP A 439 -36.14 -21.01 18.33
C ASP A 439 -37.23 -20.62 17.29
N ASP A 440 -38.42 -21.22 17.40
CA ASP A 440 -39.64 -20.90 16.63
C ASP A 440 -40.52 -20.01 17.50
N ILE A 441 -40.09 -18.75 17.65
CA ILE A 441 -40.66 -17.80 18.62
C ILE A 441 -42.12 -17.54 18.27
N TYR A 442 -42.44 -17.32 16.99
CA TYR A 442 -43.82 -17.27 16.50
C TYR A 442 -44.23 -18.62 15.92
N SER A 443 -44.63 -19.51 16.82
CA SER A 443 -45.03 -20.88 16.47
C SER A 443 -45.83 -21.03 15.16
N GLY A 444 -45.35 -21.90 14.28
CA GLY A 444 -46.01 -22.24 13.02
C GLY A 444 -45.37 -21.56 11.82
N ALA A 445 -46.17 -21.13 10.83
CA ALA A 445 -45.63 -20.56 9.58
C ALA A 445 -45.69 -19.02 9.54
N SER A 446 -45.83 -18.40 10.71
CA SER A 446 -45.84 -16.94 10.88
C SER A 446 -44.40 -16.44 11.03
N ASN A 447 -44.18 -15.12 11.03
CA ASN A 447 -42.84 -14.56 11.22
C ASN A 447 -42.77 -13.83 12.56
N SER A 448 -41.69 -14.03 13.32
CA SER A 448 -41.42 -13.30 14.57
C SER A 448 -40.99 -11.83 14.43
N SER A 449 -40.83 -11.30 13.22
CA SER A 449 -40.45 -9.89 12.99
C SER A 449 -39.21 -9.44 13.77
N LEU A 450 -38.11 -10.20 13.63
CA LEU A 450 -36.87 -9.98 14.37
C LEU A 450 -36.15 -8.67 13.95
N ASP A 451 -35.64 -7.92 14.92
CA ASP A 451 -34.72 -6.79 14.72
C ASP A 451 -33.64 -6.78 15.82
N PHE A 452 -32.36 -6.67 15.49
CA PHE A 452 -31.27 -6.89 16.44
C PHE A 452 -30.57 -5.56 16.73
N PHE A 453 -30.30 -5.29 18.01
CA PHE A 453 -29.89 -3.95 18.45
C PHE A 453 -28.39 -3.70 18.53
N THR A 454 -27.57 -4.66 18.10
CA THR A 454 -26.10 -4.80 18.26
C THR A 454 -25.71 -5.85 19.31
N SER A 455 -24.56 -6.51 19.08
CA SER A 455 -23.88 -7.35 20.05
C SER A 455 -22.99 -6.50 20.94
N ALA A 456 -23.19 -6.51 22.25
CA ALA A 456 -22.14 -6.15 23.20
C ALA A 456 -22.29 -6.88 24.53
N VAL A 457 -21.13 -7.20 25.08
CA VAL A 457 -20.86 -7.84 26.37
C VAL A 457 -21.55 -7.08 27.51
N LEU A 458 -22.52 -7.71 28.20
CA LEU A 458 -23.08 -7.15 29.43
C LEU A 458 -22.05 -7.26 30.56
N SER A 459 -21.56 -6.09 30.99
CA SER A 459 -20.79 -5.83 32.20
C SER A 459 -19.36 -6.36 32.26
N SER A 460 -18.47 -5.51 32.77
CA SER A 460 -17.15 -5.90 33.24
C SER A 460 -17.29 -6.74 34.51
N GLU A 461 -16.78 -7.98 34.45
CA GLU A 461 -16.30 -8.68 35.64
C GLU A 461 -15.43 -7.72 36.49
N PRO A 462 -15.38 -7.84 37.83
CA PRO A 462 -14.47 -7.01 38.60
C PRO A 462 -13.06 -7.18 38.03
N VAL A 463 -12.42 -6.07 37.68
CA VAL A 463 -11.05 -6.07 37.15
C VAL A 463 -10.14 -5.51 38.23
N PHE A 464 -9.16 -6.30 38.65
CA PHE A 464 -8.02 -5.78 39.38
C PHE A 464 -7.07 -5.13 38.37
N VAL A 465 -6.79 -3.85 38.54
CA VAL A 465 -5.71 -3.17 37.83
C VAL A 465 -4.56 -3.01 38.80
N GLU A 466 -3.36 -3.41 38.38
CA GLU A 466 -2.12 -3.16 39.10
C GLU A 466 -2.00 -1.69 39.56
N ASP A 467 -1.42 -1.47 40.74
CA ASP A 467 -1.26 -0.15 41.38
C ASP A 467 -2.53 0.68 41.68
N ALA A 468 -3.70 0.29 41.16
CA ALA A 468 -4.99 0.91 41.48
C ALA A 468 -5.52 0.52 42.88
N GLY A 469 -4.90 -0.48 43.51
CA GLY A 469 -5.26 -0.98 44.83
C GLY A 469 -6.32 -2.10 44.80
N ALA A 470 -6.86 -2.46 45.96
CA ALA A 470 -7.77 -3.60 46.07
C ALA A 470 -9.14 -3.35 45.40
N VAL A 471 -9.62 -4.30 44.58
CA VAL A 471 -10.91 -4.23 43.89
C VAL A 471 -12.04 -4.85 44.73
N THR A 472 -13.21 -4.22 44.76
CA THR A 472 -14.40 -4.79 45.43
C THR A 472 -15.07 -5.79 44.50
N LEU A 473 -15.27 -7.02 44.98
CA LEU A 473 -15.69 -8.14 44.12
C LEU A 473 -17.19 -8.17 43.79
N LEU A 474 -18.04 -7.79 44.75
CA LEU A 474 -19.48 -8.02 44.65
C LEU A 474 -20.30 -6.77 45.06
N PRO A 475 -20.11 -5.61 44.39
CA PRO A 475 -20.81 -4.38 44.77
C PRO A 475 -22.34 -4.49 44.62
N GLN A 476 -22.83 -5.33 43.69
CA GLN A 476 -24.25 -5.44 43.34
C GLN A 476 -24.95 -6.71 43.85
N ALA A 477 -24.27 -7.60 44.59
CA ALA A 477 -24.85 -8.88 44.99
C ALA A 477 -26.19 -8.75 45.75
N VAL A 478 -27.13 -9.63 45.41
CA VAL A 478 -28.45 -9.75 46.08
C VAL A 478 -28.57 -11.15 46.69
N LEU A 479 -29.02 -11.20 47.95
CA LEU A 479 -29.24 -12.45 48.67
C LEU A 479 -30.73 -12.60 49.01
N SER A 480 -31.26 -13.81 48.91
CA SER A 480 -32.60 -14.11 49.39
C SER A 480 -32.68 -15.47 50.09
N ASP A 481 -33.49 -15.53 51.14
CA ASP A 481 -33.82 -16.73 51.88
C ASP A 481 -35.35 -16.77 52.05
N ALA A 482 -35.95 -17.87 51.62
CA ALA A 482 -37.39 -18.01 51.49
C ALA A 482 -38.08 -18.43 52.81
N ASP A 483 -37.37 -19.04 53.75
CA ASP A 483 -37.96 -19.56 55.00
C ASP A 483 -37.36 -18.93 56.28
N SER A 484 -36.20 -18.28 56.18
CA SER A 484 -35.58 -17.52 57.28
C SER A 484 -35.20 -16.10 56.88
N ALA A 485 -35.11 -15.21 57.88
CA ALA A 485 -34.58 -13.85 57.70
C ALA A 485 -33.09 -13.75 58.05
N THR A 486 -32.46 -14.86 58.42
CA THR A 486 -31.09 -14.92 58.94
C THR A 486 -30.26 -16.00 58.27
N LEU A 487 -28.99 -15.68 58.00
CA LEU A 487 -28.00 -16.60 57.41
C LEU A 487 -26.92 -16.97 58.43
N GLN A 488 -26.15 -18.03 58.12
CA GLN A 488 -25.09 -18.55 58.98
C GLN A 488 -23.67 -18.20 58.51
N SER A 489 -23.40 -18.28 57.21
CA SER A 489 -22.09 -17.98 56.64
C SER A 489 -22.11 -17.72 55.13
N VAL A 490 -21.07 -17.05 54.63
CA VAL A 490 -20.76 -16.90 53.21
C VAL A 490 -19.27 -17.18 53.00
N THR A 491 -18.92 -18.03 52.04
CA THR A 491 -17.52 -18.32 51.69
C THR A 491 -17.26 -17.92 50.25
N LEU A 492 -16.18 -17.17 50.01
CA LEU A 492 -15.71 -16.82 48.67
C LEU A 492 -14.41 -17.59 48.41
N THR A 493 -14.26 -18.18 47.23
CA THR A 493 -13.11 -19.02 46.86
C THR A 493 -12.61 -18.67 45.46
N LEU A 494 -11.30 -18.46 45.29
CA LEU A 494 -10.68 -18.29 43.98
C LEU A 494 -10.42 -19.67 43.33
N SER A 495 -10.76 -19.79 42.06
CA SER A 495 -10.54 -21.00 41.24
C SER A 495 -9.07 -21.31 41.01
N ALA A 496 -8.23 -20.27 40.89
CA ALA A 496 -6.78 -20.33 40.72
C ALA A 496 -6.12 -19.16 41.46
N ALA A 497 -4.82 -19.30 41.73
CA ALA A 497 -3.98 -18.19 42.20
C ALA A 497 -2.61 -18.23 41.48
N PRO A 498 -2.56 -17.84 40.20
CA PRO A 498 -1.35 -17.90 39.38
C PRO A 498 -0.15 -17.16 39.99
N ASP A 499 -0.37 -16.01 40.63
CA ASP A 499 0.69 -15.21 41.27
C ASP A 499 1.00 -15.65 42.72
N GLY A 500 0.42 -16.78 43.15
CA GLY A 500 0.72 -17.42 44.42
C GLY A 500 0.43 -16.53 45.64
N ALA A 501 1.48 -16.22 46.42
CA ALA A 501 1.34 -15.49 47.69
C ALA A 501 1.08 -13.98 47.52
N ALA A 502 1.15 -13.46 46.29
CA ALA A 502 0.81 -12.08 45.98
C ALA A 502 -0.71 -11.83 45.97
N GLU A 503 -1.52 -12.86 45.77
CA GLU A 503 -2.99 -12.75 45.71
C GLU A 503 -3.65 -12.97 47.09
N SER A 504 -4.68 -12.17 47.39
CA SER A 504 -5.44 -12.31 48.63
C SER A 504 -6.89 -11.81 48.55
N LEU A 505 -7.75 -12.40 49.38
CA LEU A 505 -9.10 -11.88 49.67
C LEU A 505 -9.15 -11.24 51.06
N ALA A 506 -9.83 -10.12 51.19
CA ALA A 506 -9.99 -9.43 52.46
C ALA A 506 -11.41 -8.91 52.64
N ALA A 507 -11.86 -8.79 53.89
CA ALA A 507 -13.10 -8.12 54.23
C ALA A 507 -12.93 -7.33 55.53
N SER A 508 -13.30 -6.05 55.51
CA SER A 508 -13.14 -5.16 56.67
C SER A 508 -14.38 -4.27 56.85
N GLY A 509 -14.62 -3.78 58.08
CA GLY A 509 -15.77 -2.92 58.36
C GLY A 509 -17.14 -3.64 58.40
N LEU A 510 -17.15 -4.95 58.69
CA LEU A 510 -18.34 -5.79 58.62
C LEU A 510 -19.48 -5.35 59.57
N PRO A 511 -20.76 -5.58 59.19
CA PRO A 511 -21.91 -5.38 60.05
C PRO A 511 -21.85 -6.16 61.38
N ALA A 512 -22.51 -5.62 62.41
CA ALA A 512 -22.50 -6.20 63.74
C ALA A 512 -23.12 -7.60 63.76
N GLY A 513 -22.35 -8.61 64.20
CA GLY A 513 -22.78 -10.01 64.25
C GLY A 513 -22.16 -10.91 63.19
N ILE A 514 -21.44 -10.34 62.21
CA ILE A 514 -20.67 -11.07 61.19
C ILE A 514 -19.17 -10.88 61.47
N THR A 515 -18.40 -11.95 61.33
CA THR A 515 -16.94 -11.95 61.44
C THR A 515 -16.30 -12.62 60.22
N ALA A 516 -15.23 -12.02 59.68
CA ALA A 516 -14.40 -12.65 58.65
C ALA A 516 -13.34 -13.56 59.28
N GLY A 517 -13.15 -14.74 58.70
CA GLY A 517 -11.94 -15.54 58.87
C GLY A 517 -10.74 -14.90 58.18
N ALA A 518 -9.54 -15.41 58.48
CA ALA A 518 -8.36 -15.08 57.67
C ALA A 518 -8.48 -15.74 56.29
N TYR A 519 -7.93 -15.10 55.26
CA TYR A 519 -7.73 -15.74 53.96
C TYR A 519 -6.83 -16.96 54.11
N ASP A 520 -7.29 -18.10 53.62
CA ASP A 520 -6.53 -19.33 53.57
C ASP A 520 -5.94 -19.49 52.15
N PRO A 521 -4.62 -19.38 51.96
CA PRO A 521 -4.00 -19.49 50.65
C PRO A 521 -4.00 -20.91 50.08
N ASP A 522 -4.17 -21.95 50.91
CA ASP A 522 -4.21 -23.34 50.45
C ASP A 522 -5.60 -23.66 49.86
N SER A 523 -6.68 -23.18 50.50
CA SER A 523 -8.04 -23.31 49.97
C SER A 523 -8.47 -22.13 49.10
N ARG A 524 -7.67 -21.05 49.06
CA ARG A 524 -7.89 -19.78 48.34
C ARG A 524 -9.21 -19.11 48.68
N SER A 525 -9.59 -19.17 49.96
CA SER A 525 -10.93 -18.79 50.38
C SER A 525 -10.95 -17.89 51.61
N ILE A 526 -11.97 -17.03 51.68
CA ILE A 526 -12.34 -16.30 52.90
C ILE A 526 -13.78 -16.66 53.29
N THR A 527 -14.01 -16.93 54.58
CA THR A 527 -15.35 -17.22 55.12
C THR A 527 -15.80 -16.12 56.06
N LEU A 528 -16.96 -15.53 55.76
CA LEU A 528 -17.73 -14.65 56.64
C LEU A 528 -18.71 -15.53 57.43
N SER A 529 -18.75 -15.40 58.76
CA SER A 529 -19.58 -16.26 59.61
C SER A 529 -20.20 -15.50 60.79
N GLY A 530 -21.37 -15.98 61.24
CA GLY A 530 -22.16 -15.36 62.31
C GLY A 530 -23.66 -15.42 62.01
N SER A 531 -24.50 -15.44 63.03
CA SER A 531 -25.95 -15.40 62.83
C SER A 531 -26.40 -13.94 62.68
N ALA A 532 -26.73 -13.53 61.46
CA ALA A 532 -27.09 -12.16 61.10
C ALA A 532 -28.17 -12.14 60.02
N SER A 533 -28.77 -10.96 59.75
CA SER A 533 -29.85 -10.86 58.75
C SER A 533 -29.32 -11.03 57.33
N VAL A 534 -30.20 -11.41 56.39
CA VAL A 534 -29.88 -11.47 54.94
C VAL A 534 -29.32 -10.12 54.45
N ALA A 535 -29.92 -9.01 54.88
CA ALA A 535 -29.46 -7.66 54.52
C ALA A 535 -28.05 -7.34 55.06
N ASP A 536 -27.70 -7.82 56.25
CA ASP A 536 -26.36 -7.65 56.81
C ASP A 536 -25.31 -8.47 56.05
N TYR A 537 -25.64 -9.70 55.65
CA TYR A 537 -24.75 -10.52 54.81
C TYR A 537 -24.58 -9.95 53.41
N GLN A 538 -25.64 -9.39 52.85
CA GLN A 538 -25.58 -8.68 51.58
C GLN A 538 -24.70 -7.43 51.68
N ALA A 539 -24.81 -6.66 52.76
CA ALA A 539 -23.90 -5.56 53.04
C ALA A 539 -22.45 -6.02 53.27
N ALA A 540 -22.25 -7.19 53.87
CA ALA A 540 -20.93 -7.78 54.10
C ALA A 540 -20.24 -8.24 52.81
N LEU A 541 -20.98 -8.82 51.86
CA LEU A 541 -20.46 -9.22 50.54
C LEU A 541 -19.91 -8.04 49.75
N ARG A 542 -20.55 -6.87 49.85
CA ARG A 542 -20.10 -5.61 49.23
C ARG A 542 -18.80 -5.05 49.82
N LEU A 543 -18.25 -5.69 50.86
CA LEU A 543 -17.01 -5.28 51.52
C LEU A 543 -15.87 -6.27 51.29
N VAL A 544 -16.09 -7.32 50.49
CA VAL A 544 -15.04 -8.28 50.14
C VAL A 544 -14.25 -7.74 48.96
N THR A 545 -12.93 -7.65 49.14
CA THR A 545 -12.00 -7.15 48.12
C THR A 545 -10.99 -8.21 47.73
N TYR A 546 -10.54 -8.15 46.48
CA TYR A 546 -9.37 -8.85 45.98
C TYR A 546 -8.19 -7.89 45.84
N LEU A 547 -6.98 -8.38 46.09
CA LEU A 547 -5.73 -7.66 45.91
C LEU A 547 -4.68 -8.61 45.33
N ASN A 548 -3.93 -8.14 44.33
CA ASN A 548 -2.69 -8.74 43.86
C ASN A 548 -1.52 -7.79 44.14
N GLY A 549 -0.41 -8.32 44.63
CA GLY A 549 0.81 -7.56 44.92
C GLY A 549 1.98 -7.87 43.99
N SER A 550 1.75 -8.60 42.89
CA SER A 550 2.74 -8.80 41.83
C SER A 550 2.96 -7.48 41.06
N GLN A 551 4.20 -7.24 40.63
CA GLN A 551 4.50 -6.14 39.70
C GLN A 551 4.37 -6.52 38.22
N ASN A 552 4.03 -7.79 37.97
CA ASN A 552 3.63 -8.30 36.67
C ASN A 552 2.59 -9.38 36.97
N PRO A 553 1.35 -8.98 37.30
CA PRO A 553 0.31 -9.91 37.67
C PRO A 553 -0.11 -10.75 36.45
N ASP A 554 -0.13 -12.07 36.58
CA ASP A 554 -0.65 -12.96 35.53
C ASP A 554 -2.08 -12.53 35.20
N GLU A 555 -2.40 -12.31 33.92
CA GLU A 555 -3.71 -11.78 33.49
C GLU A 555 -4.80 -12.84 33.33
N THR A 556 -4.51 -14.14 33.54
CA THR A 556 -5.46 -15.25 33.32
C THR A 556 -6.71 -15.10 34.18
N ASP A 557 -7.89 -14.81 33.61
CA ASP A 557 -9.13 -14.62 34.38
C ASP A 557 -9.35 -15.64 35.51
N ARG A 558 -9.69 -15.13 36.69
CA ARG A 558 -10.02 -15.96 37.85
C ARG A 558 -11.53 -16.12 37.93
N THR A 559 -12.01 -17.33 38.17
CA THR A 559 -13.39 -17.51 38.64
C THR A 559 -13.44 -17.39 40.18
N VAL A 560 -14.33 -16.57 40.71
CA VAL A 560 -14.67 -16.49 42.14
C VAL A 560 -15.96 -17.26 42.40
N THR A 561 -15.89 -18.30 43.23
CA THR A 561 -17.06 -19.07 43.66
C THR A 561 -17.54 -18.58 45.02
N VAL A 562 -18.83 -18.25 45.13
CA VAL A 562 -19.48 -17.81 46.36
C VAL A 562 -20.44 -18.89 46.85
N THR A 563 -20.28 -19.33 48.10
CA THR A 563 -21.17 -20.29 48.75
C THR A 563 -21.83 -19.65 49.97
N VAL A 564 -23.15 -19.50 49.94
CA VAL A 564 -23.97 -18.98 51.04
C VAL A 564 -24.58 -20.14 51.82
N THR A 565 -24.65 -20.05 53.14
CA THR A 565 -25.23 -21.07 54.04
C THR A 565 -26.32 -20.45 54.91
N ASP A 566 -27.52 -21.02 54.91
CA ASP A 566 -28.64 -20.60 55.74
C ASP A 566 -28.49 -21.04 57.22
N ASP A 567 -29.45 -20.67 58.08
CA ASP A 567 -29.48 -21.04 59.50
C ASP A 567 -29.86 -22.52 59.76
N GLY A 568 -30.39 -23.21 58.74
CA GLY A 568 -30.65 -24.65 58.71
C GLY A 568 -29.46 -25.50 58.25
N GLY A 569 -28.40 -24.87 57.72
CA GLY A 569 -27.22 -25.49 57.15
C GLY A 569 -27.33 -25.90 55.67
N GLN A 570 -28.35 -25.45 54.93
CA GLN A 570 -28.40 -25.62 53.48
C GLN A 570 -27.54 -24.57 52.78
N THR A 571 -27.04 -24.90 51.59
CA THR A 571 -26.10 -24.04 50.86
C THR A 571 -26.58 -23.73 49.46
N SER A 572 -26.30 -22.50 49.01
CA SER A 572 -26.43 -22.05 47.62
C SER A 572 -25.07 -21.64 47.10
N THR A 573 -24.78 -21.87 45.82
CA THR A 573 -23.47 -21.56 45.23
C THR A 573 -23.64 -21.01 43.84
N ASP A 574 -22.85 -19.98 43.54
CA ASP A 574 -22.77 -19.37 42.23
C ASP A 574 -21.34 -18.85 41.98
N SER A 575 -20.97 -18.55 40.73
CA SER A 575 -19.63 -18.04 40.39
C SER A 575 -19.64 -16.91 39.37
N PHE A 576 -18.61 -16.07 39.38
CA PHE A 576 -18.37 -14.98 38.43
C PHE A 576 -16.86 -14.89 38.13
N GLY A 577 -16.47 -14.23 37.04
CA GLY A 577 -15.09 -13.96 36.65
C GLY A 577 -14.42 -12.83 37.47
N LEU A 578 -13.13 -12.64 37.28
CA LEU A 578 -12.32 -11.60 37.89
C LEU A 578 -11.16 -11.39 36.93
N GLY A 579 -11.23 -10.29 36.20
CA GLY A 579 -10.17 -9.85 35.32
C GLY A 579 -8.98 -9.37 36.15
N VAL A 580 -7.78 -9.60 35.64
CA VAL A 580 -6.54 -9.06 36.21
C VAL A 580 -5.82 -8.38 35.06
N THR A 581 -5.52 -7.10 35.24
CA THR A 581 -4.84 -6.27 34.24
C THR A 581 -3.56 -5.76 34.86
N ALA A 582 -2.43 -6.07 34.23
CA ALA A 582 -1.14 -5.48 34.57
C ALA A 582 -1.12 -4.00 34.15
N THR A 583 -0.31 -3.18 34.82
CA THR A 583 0.03 -1.83 34.37
C THR A 583 1.49 -1.86 33.96
N ASP A 584 1.80 -1.34 32.78
CA ASP A 584 3.17 -1.27 32.25
C ASP A 584 4.03 -0.30 33.09
N ASP A 585 5.06 -0.81 33.78
CA ASP A 585 6.04 0.04 34.46
C ASP A 585 6.95 0.78 33.47
N ALA A 586 7.67 1.78 33.95
CA ALA A 586 8.66 2.45 33.13
C ALA A 586 9.89 1.56 32.87
N GLY A 587 10.11 1.21 31.61
CA GLY A 587 11.33 0.53 31.15
C GLY A 587 12.64 1.23 31.54
N VAL A 588 13.72 0.46 31.57
CA VAL A 588 15.08 0.94 31.86
C VAL A 588 15.86 1.06 30.56
N ALA A 589 15.97 2.29 30.04
CA ALA A 589 16.79 2.63 28.87
C ALA A 589 18.25 2.94 29.25
N VAL A 590 19.21 2.53 28.42
CA VAL A 590 20.66 2.67 28.63
C VAL A 590 21.32 3.39 27.43
N ASP A 591 22.31 4.26 27.69
CA ASP A 591 22.99 4.99 26.60
C ASP A 591 23.72 4.06 25.62
N ASP A 592 23.58 4.34 24.32
CA ASP A 592 24.18 3.59 23.22
C ASP A 592 25.24 4.38 22.46
N ALA A 593 26.12 3.64 21.76
CA ALA A 593 27.15 4.17 20.90
C ALA A 593 27.30 3.36 19.61
N PHE A 594 27.31 4.06 18.48
CA PHE A 594 27.51 3.49 17.15
C PHE A 594 28.59 4.26 16.38
N THR A 595 29.14 3.63 15.35
CA THR A 595 30.10 4.24 14.43
C THR A 595 29.64 3.98 13.00
N THR A 596 29.70 5.00 12.16
CA THR A 596 29.50 4.92 10.71
C THR A 596 30.52 5.86 10.04
N ASP A 597 30.44 5.97 8.73
CA ASP A 597 31.20 6.93 7.94
C ASP A 597 30.27 7.95 7.27
N GLU A 598 30.83 8.98 6.65
CA GLU A 598 30.07 10.14 6.14
C GLU A 598 29.13 9.83 4.97
N ALA A 599 29.32 8.71 4.26
CA ALA A 599 28.48 8.33 3.13
C ALA A 599 27.59 7.11 3.40
N THR A 600 27.89 6.33 4.45
CA THR A 600 27.16 5.10 4.77
C THR A 600 26.02 5.41 5.72
N ALA A 601 24.81 5.30 5.18
CA ALA A 601 23.61 5.22 6.01
C ALA A 601 23.61 3.89 6.80
N ILE A 602 23.35 4.00 8.10
CA ILE A 602 22.99 2.86 8.93
C ILE A 602 21.55 2.47 8.56
N GLY A 603 21.36 1.26 8.03
CA GLY A 603 20.04 0.73 7.70
C GLY A 603 19.25 0.26 8.93
N SER A 604 17.95 0.01 8.76
CA SER A 604 16.96 -0.36 9.80
C SER A 604 17.18 -1.72 10.49
N GLY A 605 18.38 -2.31 10.41
CA GLY A 605 18.70 -3.61 10.99
C GLY A 605 19.37 -3.57 12.36
N LEU A 606 19.82 -2.40 12.82
CA LEU A 606 20.42 -2.25 14.15
C LEU A 606 19.35 -1.86 15.16
N SER A 607 19.38 -2.51 16.33
CA SER A 607 18.45 -2.24 17.43
C SER A 607 19.13 -1.49 18.57
N LEU A 608 18.45 -0.47 19.09
CA LEU A 608 18.83 0.26 20.30
C LEU A 608 18.65 -0.60 21.57
N PHE A 609 17.83 -1.67 21.51
CA PHE A 609 17.60 -2.52 22.67
C PHE A 609 18.75 -3.51 22.95
N ASP A 610 19.64 -3.69 21.97
CA ASP A 610 20.84 -4.52 22.13
C ASP A 610 21.91 -3.82 22.97
N ALA A 611 22.90 -4.58 23.46
CA ALA A 611 23.99 -4.02 24.25
C ALA A 611 25.02 -3.26 23.38
N ASN A 612 24.77 -1.97 23.11
CA ASN A 612 25.61 -1.15 22.21
C ASN A 612 26.46 -0.10 22.95
N GLY A 613 27.14 -0.52 24.03
CA GLY A 613 27.96 0.38 24.85
C GLY A 613 27.72 0.25 26.36
N GLY A 614 26.66 -0.46 26.74
CA GLY A 614 26.24 -0.74 28.13
C GLY A 614 25.63 -2.14 28.33
N SER A 615 24.67 -2.24 29.25
CA SER A 615 23.74 -3.37 29.33
C SER A 615 22.60 -3.17 28.33
N ALA A 616 21.92 -4.25 27.94
CA ALA A 616 20.69 -4.15 27.15
C ALA A 616 19.62 -3.39 27.93
N ASP A 617 18.72 -2.76 27.18
CA ASP A 617 17.49 -2.21 27.72
C ASP A 617 16.62 -3.34 28.28
N GLU A 618 15.86 -3.05 29.33
CA GLU A 618 14.98 -4.02 29.96
C GLU A 618 13.66 -3.38 30.38
N ASP A 619 12.57 -4.06 30.08
CA ASP A 619 11.23 -3.81 30.62
C ASP A 619 10.71 -5.13 31.17
N VAL A 620 10.13 -5.08 32.37
CA VAL A 620 9.69 -6.26 33.11
C VAL A 620 8.26 -6.67 32.72
N ASP A 621 7.49 -5.74 32.15
CA ASP A 621 6.04 -5.87 31.98
C ASP A 621 5.64 -5.90 30.51
N SER A 622 6.42 -5.25 29.64
CA SER A 622 6.14 -5.20 28.20
C SER A 622 7.31 -5.58 27.31
N VAL A 623 6.99 -5.78 26.03
CA VAL A 623 8.01 -5.85 24.98
C VAL A 623 8.54 -4.44 24.78
N LEU A 624 9.87 -4.30 24.83
CA LEU A 624 10.53 -3.02 24.60
C LEU A 624 10.01 -2.34 23.33
N ALA A 625 9.58 -1.10 23.48
CA ALA A 625 9.15 -0.26 22.38
C ALA A 625 9.57 1.20 22.61
N ILE A 626 9.82 1.96 21.54
CA ILE A 626 10.18 3.37 21.60
C ILE A 626 8.91 4.23 21.65
N GLY A 627 8.77 5.03 22.71
CA GLY A 627 7.66 5.95 22.92
C GLY A 627 7.94 7.40 22.48
N ALA A 628 9.20 7.82 22.42
CA ALA A 628 9.58 9.14 21.91
C ALA A 628 11.03 9.19 21.40
N VAL A 629 11.27 10.08 20.43
CA VAL A 629 12.62 10.40 19.91
C VAL A 629 12.84 11.91 20.09
N ASN A 630 13.96 12.30 20.71
CA ASN A 630 14.26 13.68 21.08
C ASN A 630 13.12 14.35 21.88
N GLY A 631 12.43 13.56 22.71
CA GLY A 631 11.33 14.02 23.59
C GLY A 631 9.97 14.20 22.90
N SER A 632 9.81 13.79 21.64
CA SER A 632 8.52 13.83 20.92
C SER A 632 8.12 12.44 20.41
N GLY A 633 6.90 12.01 20.74
CA GLY A 633 6.32 10.77 20.21
C GLY A 633 6.02 10.82 18.71
N ALA A 634 5.75 12.01 18.16
CA ALA A 634 5.51 12.21 16.73
C ALA A 634 6.74 11.94 15.86
N ASN A 635 7.92 11.84 16.46
CA ASN A 635 9.17 11.53 15.77
C ASN A 635 9.41 10.01 15.64
N VAL A 636 8.66 9.17 16.36
CA VAL A 636 8.81 7.71 16.28
C VAL A 636 8.29 7.21 14.92
N GLY A 637 9.09 6.40 14.23
CA GLY A 637 8.80 5.88 12.90
C GLY A 637 8.85 6.91 11.78
N GLN A 638 9.16 8.18 12.09
CA GLN A 638 9.26 9.26 11.12
C GLN A 638 10.71 9.65 10.89
N ALA A 639 11.04 9.96 9.64
CA ALA A 639 12.33 10.55 9.30
C ALA A 639 12.38 12.01 9.79
N ILE A 640 13.32 12.30 10.69
CA ILE A 640 13.56 13.64 11.23
C ILE A 640 14.96 14.12 10.86
N THR A 641 15.13 15.44 10.70
CA THR A 641 16.45 16.05 10.50
C THR A 641 17.05 16.45 11.85
N LEU A 642 18.25 15.94 12.15
CA LEU A 642 19.02 16.32 13.33
C LEU A 642 19.65 17.71 13.17
N ALA A 643 20.20 18.25 14.26
CA ALA A 643 20.83 19.58 14.24
C ALA A 643 22.07 19.65 13.33
N SER A 644 22.69 18.51 13.04
CA SER A 644 23.77 18.34 12.07
C SER A 644 23.30 18.53 10.62
N GLY A 645 22.04 18.21 10.31
CA GLY A 645 21.54 18.05 8.94
C GLY A 645 21.30 16.59 8.53
N ALA A 646 21.79 15.63 9.34
CA ALA A 646 21.58 14.20 9.13
C ALA A 646 20.10 13.79 9.29
N LEU A 647 19.66 12.77 8.57
CA LEU A 647 18.33 12.18 8.68
C LEU A 647 18.35 10.99 9.64
N LEU A 648 17.36 10.91 10.51
CA LEU A 648 17.20 9.85 11.50
C LEU A 648 15.77 9.33 11.48
N THR A 649 15.60 8.02 11.43
CA THR A 649 14.34 7.34 11.70
C THR A 649 14.57 6.33 12.81
N VAL A 650 13.82 6.42 13.91
CA VAL A 650 13.83 5.40 14.97
C VAL A 650 12.44 4.80 15.05
N ASN A 651 12.31 3.52 14.80
CA ASN A 651 11.05 2.79 14.80
C ASN A 651 10.64 2.38 16.22
N ALA A 652 9.36 2.06 16.38
CA ALA A 652 8.81 1.63 17.64
C ALA A 652 9.47 0.34 18.16
N ASP A 653 9.97 -0.54 17.29
CA ASP A 653 10.65 -1.80 17.67
C ASP A 653 12.13 -1.61 18.06
N GLY A 654 12.58 -0.36 18.24
CA GLY A 654 13.96 -0.03 18.59
C GLY A 654 14.92 -0.13 17.42
N THR A 655 14.48 -0.56 16.23
CA THR A 655 15.30 -0.45 15.04
C THR A 655 15.45 1.01 14.64
N PHE A 656 16.64 1.41 14.20
CA PHE A 656 16.85 2.76 13.69
C PHE A 656 17.62 2.76 12.39
N ALA A 657 17.38 3.81 11.60
CA ALA A 657 18.15 4.16 10.43
C ALA A 657 18.70 5.57 10.63
N TYR A 658 19.96 5.75 10.28
CA TYR A 658 20.65 7.03 10.35
C TYR A 658 21.37 7.27 9.03
N ASP A 659 21.10 8.40 8.39
CA ASP A 659 21.73 8.81 7.15
C ASP A 659 22.44 10.15 7.39
N PRO A 660 23.78 10.22 7.26
CA PRO A 660 24.55 11.46 7.32
C PRO A 660 23.98 12.59 6.44
N ASN A 661 23.30 12.26 5.34
CA ASN A 661 22.58 13.19 4.46
C ASN A 661 23.43 14.41 4.03
N GLY A 662 24.68 14.15 3.64
CA GLY A 662 25.63 15.17 3.18
C GLY A 662 26.16 16.12 4.26
N ALA A 663 25.71 15.97 5.51
CA ALA A 663 26.05 16.90 6.59
C ALA A 663 27.53 16.85 6.98
N PHE A 664 28.23 15.78 6.60
CA PHE A 664 29.59 15.50 7.03
C PHE A 664 30.61 15.43 5.90
N ASP A 665 30.24 15.59 4.62
CA ASP A 665 31.07 15.46 3.38
C ASP A 665 32.33 16.35 3.30
N SER A 666 32.62 17.12 4.36
CA SER A 666 33.87 17.87 4.50
C SER A 666 34.87 17.18 5.43
N LEU A 667 34.56 15.98 5.95
CA LEU A 667 35.48 15.22 6.79
C LEU A 667 36.51 14.55 5.88
N ALA A 668 37.78 14.78 6.18
CA ALA A 668 38.84 14.15 5.41
C ALA A 668 38.97 12.67 5.78
N ALA A 669 39.28 11.81 4.81
CA ALA A 669 39.51 10.39 5.06
C ALA A 669 40.56 10.10 6.16
N GLU A 670 40.35 9.00 6.90
CA GLU A 670 41.26 8.55 7.96
C GLU A 670 42.66 8.25 7.37
N GLY A 671 43.69 8.99 7.84
CA GLY A 671 45.08 8.83 7.37
C GLY A 671 45.52 9.84 6.30
N SER A 672 44.63 10.74 5.86
CA SER A 672 44.94 11.89 4.98
C SER A 672 45.95 12.90 5.56
N GLY A 673 46.13 12.90 6.88
CA GLY A 673 46.98 13.86 7.60
C GLY A 673 46.30 15.19 7.93
N ALA A 674 45.02 15.34 7.58
CA ALA A 674 44.16 16.45 7.98
C ALA A 674 43.75 16.37 9.46
N ALA A 675 43.28 17.48 10.05
CA ALA A 675 42.91 17.55 11.46
C ALA A 675 41.44 17.19 11.75
N ASN A 676 40.60 17.10 10.72
CA ASN A 676 39.15 16.90 10.82
C ASN A 676 38.74 15.61 10.10
N ILE A 677 39.09 14.46 10.68
CA ILE A 677 38.87 13.14 10.05
C ILE A 677 37.68 12.35 10.64
N SER A 678 37.05 12.90 11.68
CA SER A 678 35.91 12.27 12.36
C SER A 678 35.05 13.31 13.07
N ALA A 679 33.73 13.14 13.07
CA ALA A 679 32.76 13.94 13.82
C ALA A 679 31.90 13.07 14.76
N THR A 680 31.07 13.71 15.58
CA THR A 680 30.07 13.03 16.41
C THR A 680 28.69 13.66 16.27
N ASP A 681 27.66 12.84 16.17
CA ASP A 681 26.25 13.23 16.20
C ASP A 681 25.53 12.51 17.36
N SER A 682 24.34 12.99 17.76
CA SER A 682 23.63 12.38 18.89
C SER A 682 22.13 12.66 18.88
N PHE A 683 21.35 11.72 19.43
CA PHE A 683 19.92 11.86 19.69
C PHE A 683 19.52 11.14 20.98
N THR A 684 18.31 11.37 21.48
CA THR A 684 17.75 10.64 22.62
C THR A 684 16.54 9.82 22.22
N TYR A 685 16.31 8.70 22.90
CA TYR A 685 15.06 7.95 22.82
C TYR A 685 14.50 7.70 24.22
N THR A 686 13.18 7.50 24.27
CA THR A 686 12.45 7.15 25.49
C THR A 686 11.61 5.90 25.19
N LEU A 687 11.64 4.90 26.07
CA LEU A 687 10.79 3.71 25.94
C LEU A 687 9.32 4.04 26.20
N VAL A 688 8.41 3.21 25.69
CA VAL A 688 7.02 3.11 26.16
C VAL A 688 7.06 2.73 27.65
N GLY A 689 6.14 3.26 28.46
CA GLY A 689 6.22 3.18 29.93
C GLY A 689 7.15 4.21 30.58
N GLY A 690 8.29 4.55 29.97
CA GLY A 690 9.23 5.58 30.43
C GLY A 690 10.70 5.14 30.41
N GLY A 691 11.61 6.00 30.87
CA GLY A 691 13.06 5.77 30.79
C GLY A 691 13.67 6.34 29.51
N THR A 692 14.72 7.15 29.63
CA THR A 692 15.34 7.90 28.51
C THR A 692 16.85 7.65 28.46
N ALA A 693 17.36 7.40 27.27
CA ALA A 693 18.78 7.21 26.98
C ALA A 693 19.26 8.09 25.81
N THR A 694 20.58 8.24 25.71
CA THR A 694 21.26 9.00 24.65
C THR A 694 22.04 8.06 23.75
N VAL A 695 21.87 8.21 22.44
CA VAL A 695 22.65 7.53 21.41
C VAL A 695 23.73 8.47 20.91
N THR A 696 24.99 8.01 20.89
CA THR A 696 26.12 8.75 20.32
C THR A 696 26.61 8.06 19.04
N LEU A 697 26.64 8.78 17.93
CA LEU A 697 27.18 8.32 16.65
C LEU A 697 28.55 8.95 16.41
N THR A 698 29.54 8.15 16.04
CA THR A 698 30.84 8.62 15.53
C THR A 698 30.86 8.46 14.01
N ILE A 699 31.21 9.51 13.27
CA ILE A 699 31.19 9.56 11.80
C ILE A 699 32.62 9.76 11.32
N ASP A 700 33.16 8.79 10.58
CA ASP A 700 34.50 8.85 9.97
C ASP A 700 34.42 9.35 8.50
N GLY A 701 35.40 10.13 8.03
CA GLY A 701 35.44 10.59 6.62
C GLY A 701 35.84 9.47 5.63
N LEU A 702 35.32 9.53 4.40
CA LEU A 702 35.56 8.62 3.26
C LEU A 702 36.23 9.33 2.08
N ASP A 703 36.44 8.56 1.00
CA ASP A 703 36.96 8.97 -0.31
C ASP A 703 35.77 8.95 -1.34
N THR A 704 34.83 9.90 -1.26
CA THR A 704 33.63 9.99 -2.16
C THR A 704 33.72 11.11 -3.20
N ASN A 705 32.71 11.22 -4.10
CA ASN A 705 32.59 12.33 -5.05
C ASN A 705 31.92 13.54 -4.37
N ASP A 706 32.68 14.58 -4.09
CA ASP A 706 32.23 15.73 -3.31
C ASP A 706 31.80 16.92 -4.18
N THR A 707 30.90 17.77 -3.68
CA THR A 707 30.57 19.06 -4.31
C THR A 707 30.80 20.20 -3.33
N LEU A 708 31.74 21.09 -3.68
CA LEU A 708 32.26 22.15 -2.83
C LEU A 708 31.86 23.52 -3.40
N GLU A 709 31.30 24.40 -2.57
CA GLU A 709 30.91 25.76 -2.99
C GLU A 709 32.05 26.75 -2.72
N GLY A 710 32.46 27.47 -3.78
CA GLY A 710 33.44 28.56 -3.73
C GLY A 710 32.82 29.84 -3.17
N THR A 711 33.29 30.28 -2.00
CA THR A 711 32.80 31.51 -1.35
C THR A 711 33.95 32.48 -1.06
N ALA A 712 33.62 33.73 -0.68
CA ALA A 712 34.64 34.73 -0.42
C ALA A 712 35.60 34.34 0.73
N GLY A 713 36.88 34.24 0.42
CA GLY A 713 37.96 34.01 1.39
C GLY A 713 38.94 33.00 0.81
N GLY A 714 40.24 33.16 1.02
CA GLY A 714 41.23 32.24 0.45
C GLY A 714 41.12 30.84 1.08
N ASP A 715 40.37 29.97 0.43
CA ASP A 715 39.99 28.64 0.89
C ASP A 715 40.92 27.55 0.33
N ALA A 716 40.94 26.39 0.98
CA ALA A 716 41.74 25.24 0.55
C ALA A 716 40.81 24.05 0.28
N PHE A 717 40.46 23.87 -0.98
CA PHE A 717 39.62 22.78 -1.45
C PHE A 717 40.47 21.53 -1.65
N VAL A 718 40.04 20.44 -1.03
CA VAL A 718 40.67 19.12 -1.13
C VAL A 718 39.54 18.13 -1.38
N GLY A 719 39.43 17.59 -2.59
CA GLY A 719 38.41 16.60 -2.92
C GLY A 719 38.78 15.19 -2.47
N GLY A 720 40.08 14.87 -2.48
CA GLY A 720 40.53 13.52 -2.11
C GLY A 720 40.42 12.55 -3.29
N PRO A 721 40.15 11.26 -3.07
CA PRO A 721 39.86 10.31 -4.13
C PRO A 721 38.35 10.26 -4.39
N GLY A 722 37.96 10.33 -5.65
CA GLY A 722 36.57 10.55 -6.04
C GLY A 722 36.54 11.30 -7.36
N TYR A 723 35.39 11.86 -7.67
CA TYR A 723 35.19 12.80 -8.77
C TYR A 723 34.58 14.07 -8.19
N ASP A 724 35.44 15.06 -7.92
CA ASP A 724 35.11 16.15 -7.01
C ASP A 724 34.84 17.45 -7.77
N THR A 725 33.82 18.18 -7.33
CA THR A 725 33.33 19.40 -7.98
C THR A 725 33.62 20.63 -7.12
N VAL A 726 34.11 21.71 -7.71
CA VAL A 726 34.09 23.05 -7.11
C VAL A 726 33.22 23.98 -7.95
N SER A 727 32.24 24.62 -7.31
CA SER A 727 31.31 25.54 -7.96
C SER A 727 31.49 26.99 -7.54
N TYR A 728 31.68 27.87 -8.52
CA TYR A 728 31.73 29.33 -8.37
C TYR A 728 30.51 30.03 -9.00
N ALA A 729 29.44 29.29 -9.26
CA ALA A 729 28.23 29.79 -9.93
C ALA A 729 27.59 31.02 -9.25
N THR A 730 27.78 31.17 -7.93
CA THR A 730 27.25 32.30 -7.15
C THR A 730 28.17 33.52 -7.16
N SER A 731 29.35 33.44 -7.79
CA SER A 731 30.32 34.51 -7.72
C SER A 731 29.90 35.77 -8.46
N SER A 732 30.09 36.91 -7.79
CA SER A 732 29.68 38.22 -8.30
C SER A 732 30.66 38.85 -9.31
N ALA A 733 31.73 38.15 -9.67
CA ALA A 733 32.70 38.53 -10.69
C ALA A 733 33.36 37.28 -11.28
N GLY A 734 33.99 37.43 -12.44
CA GLY A 734 34.69 36.32 -13.10
C GLY A 734 35.89 35.82 -12.29
N VAL A 735 36.12 34.53 -12.36
CA VAL A 735 37.15 33.75 -11.69
C VAL A 735 38.20 33.26 -12.70
N THR A 736 39.43 33.14 -12.22
CA THR A 736 40.54 32.56 -12.98
C THR A 736 41.14 31.44 -12.16
N ILE A 737 40.96 30.21 -12.62
CA ILE A 737 41.30 28.97 -11.90
C ILE A 737 42.20 28.10 -12.76
N ASP A 738 43.26 27.58 -12.14
CA ASP A 738 44.17 26.61 -12.73
C ASP A 738 44.38 25.44 -11.75
N LEU A 739 43.76 24.30 -12.04
CA LEU A 739 43.80 23.11 -11.19
C LEU A 739 45.22 22.51 -11.12
N ALA A 740 45.94 22.40 -12.24
CA ALA A 740 47.30 21.84 -12.22
C ALA A 740 48.29 22.74 -11.46
N ALA A 741 48.12 24.06 -11.51
CA ALA A 741 48.92 25.00 -10.73
C ALA A 741 48.44 25.11 -9.26
N GLY A 742 47.21 24.68 -8.97
CA GLY A 742 46.55 24.82 -7.68
C GLY A 742 46.32 26.27 -7.29
N THR A 743 46.04 27.15 -8.26
CA THR A 743 45.92 28.60 -8.05
C THR A 743 44.59 29.15 -8.50
N ALA A 744 44.04 30.09 -7.74
CA ALA A 744 42.79 30.79 -8.02
C ALA A 744 42.95 32.31 -7.82
N SER A 745 42.24 33.11 -8.63
CA SER A 745 42.15 34.56 -8.46
C SER A 745 40.86 35.12 -9.06
N GLY A 746 40.46 36.33 -8.63
CA GLY A 746 39.23 36.97 -9.12
C GLY A 746 37.97 36.47 -8.41
N GLY A 747 36.97 37.35 -8.28
CA GLY A 747 35.70 37.03 -7.62
C GLY A 747 35.87 36.44 -6.22
N ASP A 748 35.09 35.40 -5.95
CA ASP A 748 35.17 34.62 -4.72
C ASP A 748 36.35 33.64 -4.72
N ALA A 749 36.93 33.34 -5.88
CA ALA A 749 38.10 32.49 -6.03
C ALA A 749 39.43 33.18 -5.59
N GLU A 750 39.40 34.41 -5.07
CA GLU A 750 40.60 35.17 -4.73
C GLU A 750 41.38 34.55 -3.57
N GLY A 751 42.46 33.83 -3.91
CA GLY A 751 43.39 33.25 -2.95
C GLY A 751 43.12 31.78 -2.64
N ASP A 752 42.20 31.14 -3.35
CA ASP A 752 41.88 29.72 -3.16
C ASP A 752 42.97 28.80 -3.71
N SER A 753 42.97 27.56 -3.22
CA SER A 753 43.86 26.48 -3.65
C SER A 753 43.11 25.17 -3.77
N PHE A 754 43.54 24.30 -4.69
CA PHE A 754 42.85 23.05 -5.03
C PHE A 754 43.80 21.86 -4.95
N THR A 755 43.28 20.70 -4.55
CA THR A 755 43.96 19.41 -4.62
C THR A 755 42.93 18.33 -4.87
N SER A 756 43.16 17.51 -5.91
CA SER A 756 42.23 16.46 -6.36
C SER A 756 40.82 17.01 -6.57
N ILE A 757 40.66 17.83 -7.60
CA ILE A 757 39.37 18.36 -8.05
C ILE A 757 39.30 18.06 -9.53
N GLU A 758 38.18 17.51 -9.99
CA GLU A 758 38.02 17.06 -11.37
C GLU A 758 37.00 17.91 -12.14
N PHE A 759 36.01 18.52 -11.47
CA PHE A 759 34.97 19.34 -12.11
C PHE A 759 34.99 20.79 -11.61
N LEU A 760 35.02 21.75 -12.54
CA LEU A 760 34.85 23.17 -12.27
C LEU A 760 33.56 23.72 -12.86
N ILE A 761 32.81 24.45 -12.04
CA ILE A 761 31.69 25.29 -12.47
C ILE A 761 32.07 26.76 -12.29
N GLY A 762 32.07 27.52 -13.38
CA GLY A 762 32.32 28.96 -13.43
C GLY A 762 31.15 29.80 -12.91
N SER A 763 31.33 31.11 -12.98
CA SER A 763 30.39 32.14 -12.57
C SER A 763 29.46 32.57 -13.72
N SER A 764 28.68 33.64 -13.52
CA SER A 764 27.92 34.27 -14.60
C SER A 764 28.69 35.42 -15.28
N HIS A 765 30.01 35.40 -15.25
CA HIS A 765 30.89 36.44 -15.79
C HIS A 765 32.05 35.80 -16.56
N ALA A 766 32.80 36.61 -17.32
CA ALA A 766 33.96 36.12 -18.08
C ALA A 766 34.99 35.40 -17.19
N ASP A 767 35.06 34.09 -17.35
CA ASP A 767 35.86 33.15 -16.58
C ASP A 767 37.05 32.61 -17.38
N THR A 768 38.07 32.14 -16.67
CA THR A 768 39.20 31.42 -17.26
C THR A 768 39.48 30.19 -16.43
N LEU A 769 39.12 29.02 -16.95
CA LEU A 769 39.19 27.74 -16.25
C LEU A 769 40.24 26.85 -16.92
N SER A 770 41.06 26.17 -16.13
CA SER A 770 42.07 25.24 -16.65
C SER A 770 42.20 23.99 -15.81
N GLY A 771 42.25 22.84 -16.50
CA GLY A 771 42.28 21.49 -15.92
C GLY A 771 43.65 21.00 -15.50
N THR A 772 43.78 19.68 -15.45
CA THR A 772 45.00 18.91 -15.12
C THR A 772 45.42 18.05 -16.32
N ASP A 773 46.39 17.15 -16.16
CA ASP A 773 46.73 16.18 -17.20
C ASP A 773 45.88 14.87 -17.09
N GLY A 774 44.80 14.89 -16.30
CA GLY A 774 43.82 13.81 -16.20
C GLY A 774 42.41 14.32 -16.50
N THR A 775 41.45 13.41 -16.66
CA THR A 775 40.06 13.73 -17.02
C THR A 775 39.41 14.77 -16.10
N ASN A 776 38.93 15.84 -16.70
CA ASN A 776 38.27 16.96 -16.07
C ASN A 776 36.93 17.30 -16.76
N ASN A 777 35.97 17.82 -15.99
CA ASN A 777 34.76 18.43 -16.56
C ASN A 777 34.76 19.94 -16.32
N PHE A 778 34.08 20.65 -17.22
CA PHE A 778 33.92 22.09 -17.16
C PHE A 778 32.50 22.51 -17.52
N ASP A 779 31.93 23.38 -16.70
CA ASP A 779 30.80 24.23 -17.05
C ASP A 779 31.27 25.66 -16.78
N ALA A 780 31.53 26.45 -17.81
CA ALA A 780 32.05 27.80 -17.62
C ALA A 780 31.01 28.78 -17.09
N GLY A 781 29.72 28.41 -17.12
CA GLY A 781 28.62 29.29 -16.76
C GLY A 781 28.25 30.24 -17.90
N ALA A 782 27.91 31.48 -17.57
CA ALA A 782 27.60 32.52 -18.55
C ALA A 782 28.74 33.54 -18.53
N GLY A 783 29.07 34.19 -19.64
CA GLY A 783 30.25 35.04 -19.70
C GLY A 783 30.98 34.88 -21.01
N LEU A 784 32.02 35.69 -21.21
CA LEU A 784 32.97 35.46 -22.31
C LEU A 784 34.09 34.60 -21.76
N ASP A 785 33.98 33.30 -21.93
CA ASP A 785 34.73 32.33 -21.15
C ASP A 785 35.85 31.67 -21.94
N ILE A 786 36.87 31.22 -21.20
CA ILE A 786 38.01 30.49 -21.74
C ILE A 786 38.19 29.22 -20.91
N VAL A 787 38.08 28.05 -21.57
CA VAL A 787 38.38 26.74 -20.97
C VAL A 787 39.59 26.14 -21.67
N VAL A 788 40.54 25.64 -20.87
CA VAL A 788 41.70 24.88 -21.34
C VAL A 788 41.80 23.60 -20.51
N ALA A 789 41.28 22.50 -21.04
CA ALA A 789 41.13 21.26 -20.29
C ALA A 789 42.48 20.54 -20.07
N ARG A 790 43.35 20.58 -21.09
CA ARG A 790 44.76 20.17 -21.16
C ARG A 790 44.97 18.73 -21.59
N GLY A 791 44.92 17.75 -20.70
CA GLY A 791 45.17 16.37 -21.09
C GLY A 791 44.30 15.43 -20.29
N GLY A 792 43.96 14.28 -20.85
CA GLY A 792 42.89 13.44 -20.32
C GLY A 792 41.70 13.45 -21.28
N ASP A 793 40.73 12.57 -21.05
CA ASP A 793 39.50 12.58 -21.85
C ASP A 793 38.51 13.50 -21.12
N ASP A 794 38.37 14.75 -21.58
CA ASP A 794 37.70 15.83 -20.87
C ASP A 794 36.27 16.08 -21.39
N VAL A 795 35.42 16.71 -20.56
CA VAL A 795 34.07 17.14 -20.96
C VAL A 795 33.90 18.63 -20.75
N VAL A 796 33.50 19.36 -21.79
CA VAL A 796 33.18 20.79 -21.72
C VAL A 796 31.72 20.99 -22.10
N THR A 797 30.94 21.49 -21.14
CA THR A 797 29.56 21.93 -21.37
C THR A 797 29.58 23.34 -21.97
N GLY A 798 28.96 23.51 -23.13
CA GLY A 798 28.85 24.80 -23.80
C GLY A 798 27.81 25.72 -23.17
N SER A 799 28.13 27.00 -23.04
CA SER A 799 27.25 28.00 -22.43
C SER A 799 26.03 28.36 -23.31
N ILE A 800 24.95 28.84 -22.69
CA ILE A 800 23.71 29.27 -23.38
C ILE A 800 23.39 30.73 -23.03
N ASP A 801 24.23 31.66 -23.48
CA ASP A 801 24.09 33.09 -23.16
C ASP A 801 24.42 34.06 -24.32
N ALA A 802 24.70 33.52 -25.50
CA ALA A 802 25.11 34.19 -26.73
C ALA A 802 26.45 34.94 -26.66
N ALA A 803 27.30 34.62 -25.68
CA ALA A 803 28.68 35.06 -25.63
C ALA A 803 29.53 34.36 -26.70
N ASN A 804 30.81 34.69 -26.79
CA ASN A 804 31.71 34.09 -27.76
C ASN A 804 32.86 33.49 -26.96
N ASP A 805 32.81 32.19 -26.75
CA ASP A 805 33.71 31.49 -25.84
C ASP A 805 34.88 30.86 -26.60
N THR A 806 35.85 30.39 -25.83
CA THR A 806 36.97 29.60 -26.36
C THR A 806 37.13 28.35 -25.53
N TYR A 807 36.91 27.20 -26.17
CA TYR A 807 37.03 25.89 -25.56
C TYR A 807 38.17 25.12 -26.23
N ASP A 808 39.08 24.58 -25.41
CA ASP A 808 40.23 23.80 -25.84
C ASP A 808 40.28 22.50 -25.03
N GLY A 809 39.95 21.36 -25.68
CA GLY A 809 39.99 20.03 -25.07
C GLY A 809 41.41 19.55 -24.77
N GLY A 810 42.35 19.86 -25.67
CA GLY A 810 43.76 19.54 -25.49
C GLY A 810 44.15 18.15 -26.02
N ASP A 811 44.87 17.37 -25.21
CA ASP A 811 45.37 16.04 -25.53
C ASP A 811 44.45 14.95 -24.93
N GLY A 812 43.67 14.25 -25.74
CA GLY A 812 42.78 13.21 -25.22
C GLY A 812 41.72 12.83 -26.25
N VAL A 813 40.62 12.26 -25.77
CA VAL A 813 39.36 12.17 -26.53
C VAL A 813 38.33 13.03 -25.82
N ASP A 814 38.19 14.27 -26.28
CA ASP A 814 37.44 15.29 -25.57
C ASP A 814 36.02 15.46 -26.11
N LEU A 815 35.06 15.70 -25.22
CA LEU A 815 33.66 15.93 -25.53
C LEU A 815 33.27 17.39 -25.34
N LEU A 816 32.71 17.98 -26.40
CA LEU A 816 31.95 19.22 -26.32
C LEU A 816 30.45 18.92 -26.25
N ASP A 817 29.79 19.37 -25.20
CA ASP A 817 28.37 19.12 -24.94
C ASP A 817 27.52 20.39 -25.07
N TYR A 818 26.75 20.46 -26.15
CA TYR A 818 25.69 21.45 -26.40
C TYR A 818 24.29 20.84 -26.30
N SER A 819 24.10 19.69 -25.66
CA SER A 819 22.82 18.96 -25.67
C SER A 819 21.65 19.73 -25.04
N ALA A 820 21.95 20.74 -24.21
CA ALA A 820 20.95 21.61 -23.60
C ALA A 820 20.50 22.77 -24.52
N VAL A 821 21.15 22.96 -25.67
CA VAL A 821 20.81 24.01 -26.64
C VAL A 821 19.53 23.63 -27.38
N THR A 822 18.67 24.61 -27.68
CA THR A 822 17.35 24.34 -28.29
C THR A 822 17.13 25.00 -29.65
N ASP A 823 17.96 25.96 -30.04
CA ASP A 823 18.00 26.50 -31.40
C ASP A 823 19.08 25.80 -32.23
N ALA A 824 18.95 25.89 -33.56
CA ALA A 824 19.90 25.33 -34.50
C ALA A 824 21.33 25.84 -34.26
N VAL A 825 22.26 24.91 -34.08
CA VAL A 825 23.70 25.12 -33.93
C VAL A 825 24.41 24.72 -35.22
N THR A 826 25.33 25.57 -35.68
CA THR A 826 26.27 25.21 -36.74
C THR A 826 27.64 24.95 -36.12
N VAL A 827 28.12 23.71 -36.20
CA VAL A 827 29.43 23.28 -35.68
C VAL A 827 30.31 22.81 -36.84
N ASP A 828 31.54 23.29 -36.88
CA ASP A 828 32.58 22.86 -37.81
C ASP A 828 33.86 22.60 -37.01
N LEU A 829 34.08 21.33 -36.67
CA LEU A 829 35.24 20.90 -35.87
C LEU A 829 36.55 21.02 -36.65
N ASP A 830 36.52 20.89 -37.99
CA ASP A 830 37.72 21.08 -38.84
C ASP A 830 38.12 22.56 -38.92
N ALA A 831 37.14 23.47 -38.98
CA ALA A 831 37.38 24.91 -38.91
C ALA A 831 37.60 25.43 -37.47
N GLY A 832 37.24 24.64 -36.46
CA GLY A 832 37.34 25.00 -35.05
C GLY A 832 36.33 26.06 -34.62
N LEU A 833 35.08 25.97 -35.06
CA LEU A 833 34.04 26.97 -34.83
C LEU A 833 32.69 26.33 -34.48
N ALA A 834 31.96 26.93 -33.53
CA ALA A 834 30.54 26.67 -33.31
C ALA A 834 29.76 27.99 -33.23
N SER A 835 28.52 28.01 -33.73
CA SER A 835 27.70 29.21 -33.64
C SER A 835 26.20 28.94 -33.66
N SER A 836 25.46 29.73 -32.88
CA SER A 836 24.00 29.82 -32.90
C SER A 836 23.55 31.18 -32.38
N SER A 837 22.24 31.39 -32.24
CA SER A 837 21.74 32.61 -31.60
C SER A 837 21.84 32.57 -30.08
N SER A 838 21.98 31.38 -29.49
CA SER A 838 22.02 31.14 -28.05
C SER A 838 23.43 30.83 -27.52
N ILE A 839 24.35 30.32 -28.34
CA ILE A 839 25.76 30.08 -27.96
C ILE A 839 26.71 31.15 -28.50
N GLY A 840 26.23 32.03 -29.40
CA GLY A 840 27.05 33.06 -30.03
C GLY A 840 28.05 32.49 -31.05
N ASN A 841 29.34 32.86 -30.98
CA ASN A 841 30.36 32.38 -31.94
C ASN A 841 31.60 31.89 -31.17
N ASP A 842 31.60 30.60 -30.90
CA ASP A 842 32.63 29.94 -30.11
C ASP A 842 33.79 29.50 -30.99
N THR A 843 34.98 29.50 -30.38
CA THR A 843 36.21 28.96 -30.96
C THR A 843 36.53 27.63 -30.29
N LEU A 844 36.67 26.59 -31.10
CA LEU A 844 36.89 25.22 -30.66
C LEU A 844 38.29 24.75 -31.04
N VAL A 845 38.94 24.03 -30.13
CA VAL A 845 40.25 23.42 -30.34
C VAL A 845 40.25 22.02 -29.76
N SER A 846 40.73 21.04 -30.54
CA SER A 846 40.93 19.65 -30.12
C SER A 846 39.70 19.02 -29.45
N PHE A 847 38.61 18.85 -30.22
CA PHE A 847 37.45 18.06 -29.79
C PHE A 847 37.21 16.92 -30.76
N GLU A 848 37.16 15.71 -30.23
CA GLU A 848 36.94 14.48 -30.97
C GLU A 848 35.48 14.02 -30.86
N ARG A 849 34.73 14.53 -29.88
CA ARG A 849 33.33 14.14 -29.63
C ARG A 849 32.46 15.38 -29.50
N LEU A 850 31.25 15.30 -30.03
CA LEU A 850 30.27 16.39 -30.02
C LEU A 850 28.88 15.87 -29.69
N LEU A 851 28.18 16.58 -28.80
CA LEU A 851 26.75 16.47 -28.62
C LEU A 851 26.09 17.82 -28.91
N THR A 852 25.01 17.83 -29.70
CA THR A 852 24.15 19.00 -29.90
C THR A 852 22.72 18.68 -29.44
N GLY A 853 21.82 19.65 -29.62
CA GLY A 853 20.61 19.79 -28.81
C GLY A 853 19.33 19.45 -29.56
N SER A 854 18.29 20.27 -29.38
CA SER A 854 16.99 20.05 -30.06
C SER A 854 16.80 20.89 -31.33
N GLY A 855 17.88 21.49 -31.84
CA GLY A 855 17.87 22.37 -32.99
C GLY A 855 18.04 21.59 -34.29
N ASN A 856 17.69 22.20 -35.43
CA ASN A 856 18.06 21.63 -36.73
C ASN A 856 19.53 21.98 -37.02
N ASP A 857 20.43 21.13 -36.56
CA ASP A 857 21.84 21.41 -36.43
C ASP A 857 22.59 21.12 -37.75
N VAL A 858 23.69 21.83 -37.97
CA VAL A 858 24.58 21.61 -39.12
C VAL A 858 25.97 21.32 -38.59
N ILE A 859 26.41 20.08 -38.75
CA ILE A 859 27.63 19.56 -38.12
C ILE A 859 28.61 19.13 -39.21
N THR A 860 29.86 19.58 -39.09
CA THR A 860 31.00 19.09 -39.87
C THR A 860 32.06 18.55 -38.91
N GLY A 861 32.35 17.26 -39.03
CA GLY A 861 33.41 16.59 -38.28
C GLY A 861 34.82 16.99 -38.75
N SER A 862 35.82 16.64 -37.96
CA SER A 862 37.24 16.72 -38.34
C SER A 862 37.82 15.31 -38.46
N ALA A 863 39.01 15.15 -39.03
CA ALA A 863 39.64 13.83 -39.19
C ALA A 863 39.95 13.09 -37.87
N THR A 864 39.80 13.72 -36.71
CA THR A 864 39.92 13.08 -35.39
C THR A 864 38.57 12.83 -34.72
N THR A 865 37.46 13.25 -35.33
CA THR A 865 36.13 13.03 -34.76
C THR A 865 35.83 11.54 -34.66
N THR A 866 35.33 11.13 -33.49
CA THR A 866 35.01 9.74 -33.14
C THR A 866 33.53 9.55 -32.79
N LEU A 867 32.85 10.62 -32.35
CA LEU A 867 31.44 10.59 -31.96
C LEU A 867 30.74 11.90 -32.33
N ILE A 868 29.57 11.78 -32.97
CA ILE A 868 28.61 12.88 -33.14
C ILE A 868 27.25 12.40 -32.63
N GLY A 869 26.63 13.17 -31.75
CA GLY A 869 25.20 13.04 -31.42
C GLY A 869 24.49 14.36 -31.67
N SER A 870 23.55 14.42 -32.59
CA SER A 870 22.90 15.69 -32.96
C SER A 870 21.60 16.00 -32.21
N GLY A 871 20.96 14.98 -31.63
CA GLY A 871 19.88 15.15 -30.67
C GLY A 871 18.48 15.09 -31.31
N LEU A 872 17.70 16.15 -31.21
CA LEU A 872 16.39 16.25 -31.89
C LEU A 872 16.46 17.38 -32.92
N GLY A 873 15.65 17.33 -33.96
CA GLY A 873 15.67 18.31 -35.04
C GLY A 873 15.96 17.63 -36.37
N ASP A 874 15.72 18.33 -37.48
CA ASP A 874 16.14 17.83 -38.80
C ASP A 874 17.60 18.24 -39.03
N ASP A 875 18.53 17.34 -38.77
CA ASP A 875 19.96 17.62 -38.70
C ASP A 875 20.67 17.36 -40.03
N THR A 876 21.76 18.09 -40.27
CA THR A 876 22.66 17.85 -41.40
C THR A 876 24.06 17.58 -40.90
N ILE A 877 24.50 16.34 -41.04
CA ILE A 877 25.80 15.86 -40.55
C ILE A 877 26.69 15.51 -41.73
N THR A 878 27.88 16.08 -41.74
CA THR A 878 28.99 15.67 -42.60
C THR A 878 30.13 15.18 -41.70
N GLY A 879 30.45 13.90 -41.76
CA GLY A 879 31.57 13.32 -41.01
C GLY A 879 32.92 13.62 -41.68
N SER A 880 33.87 12.70 -41.57
CA SER A 880 35.28 12.97 -41.91
C SER A 880 35.98 11.78 -42.58
N ASP A 881 37.31 11.69 -42.50
CA ASP A 881 38.10 10.56 -43.04
C ASP A 881 38.36 9.44 -41.99
N GLY A 882 37.84 9.56 -40.77
CA GLY A 882 38.04 8.60 -39.67
C GLY A 882 36.75 7.92 -39.22
N ASP A 883 36.90 6.69 -38.71
CA ASP A 883 35.80 5.87 -38.18
C ASP A 883 35.00 6.62 -37.09
N THR A 884 33.77 6.98 -37.41
CA THR A 884 32.90 7.83 -36.59
C THR A 884 31.62 7.09 -36.22
N THR A 885 31.23 7.18 -34.95
CA THR A 885 29.86 6.81 -34.53
C THR A 885 28.95 8.04 -34.58
N ILE A 886 27.85 7.94 -35.31
CA ILE A 886 26.89 9.02 -35.53
C ILE A 886 25.52 8.61 -35.00
N TYR A 887 24.99 9.41 -34.08
CA TYR A 887 23.61 9.35 -33.61
C TYR A 887 22.86 10.59 -34.11
N ALA A 888 22.08 10.46 -35.17
CA ALA A 888 21.34 11.58 -35.75
C ALA A 888 20.13 11.96 -34.87
N GLY A 889 19.47 10.95 -34.30
CA GLY A 889 18.55 11.14 -33.18
C GLY A 889 17.10 11.24 -33.65
N GLY A 890 16.44 12.39 -33.54
CA GLY A 890 15.02 12.48 -33.87
C GLY A 890 14.66 13.68 -34.74
N GLY A 891 14.21 13.44 -35.95
CA GLY A 891 13.82 14.40 -36.97
C GLY A 891 14.13 13.81 -38.35
N ASP A 892 13.88 14.54 -39.43
CA ASP A 892 14.20 14.05 -40.77
C ASP A 892 15.68 14.35 -41.10
N ASP A 893 16.59 13.45 -40.74
CA ASP A 893 18.02 13.73 -40.72
C ASP A 893 18.72 13.49 -42.07
N THR A 894 19.83 14.19 -42.31
CA THR A 894 20.72 13.98 -43.46
C THR A 894 22.15 13.75 -43.01
N VAL A 895 22.66 12.52 -43.18
CA VAL A 895 24.00 12.11 -42.79
C VAL A 895 24.83 11.70 -44.01
N ASN A 896 26.03 12.26 -44.12
CA ASN A 896 27.10 11.72 -44.97
C ASN A 896 28.31 11.46 -44.06
N ALA A 897 28.64 10.19 -43.80
CA ALA A 897 29.62 9.84 -42.77
C ALA A 897 31.07 10.09 -43.21
N GLY A 898 31.35 10.02 -44.51
CA GLY A 898 32.65 10.35 -45.09
C GLY A 898 33.46 9.09 -45.39
N ALA A 899 34.79 9.15 -45.25
CA ALA A 899 35.61 7.95 -45.37
C ALA A 899 35.88 7.37 -43.97
N GLY A 900 35.98 6.05 -43.85
CA GLY A 900 36.08 5.38 -42.55
C GLY A 900 35.12 4.21 -42.49
N SER A 901 35.26 3.36 -41.49
CA SER A 901 34.23 2.36 -41.16
C SER A 901 33.31 2.94 -40.11
N ASP A 902 32.27 3.60 -40.57
CA ASP A 902 31.37 4.41 -39.75
C ASP A 902 30.21 3.58 -39.18
N THR A 903 29.65 4.06 -38.08
CA THR A 903 28.45 3.46 -37.47
C THR A 903 27.38 4.54 -37.36
N ILE A 904 26.27 4.37 -38.08
CA ILE A 904 25.22 5.38 -38.22
C ILE A 904 23.92 4.87 -37.62
N PHE A 905 23.37 5.63 -36.68
CA PHE A 905 22.03 5.45 -36.12
C PHE A 905 21.17 6.66 -36.53
N GLY A 906 20.20 6.45 -37.42
CA GLY A 906 19.24 7.48 -37.85
C GLY A 906 18.33 7.91 -36.72
N GLY A 907 17.59 6.95 -36.16
CA GLY A 907 16.74 7.15 -34.99
C GLY A 907 15.27 7.28 -35.40
N HIS A 908 14.63 8.40 -35.11
CA HIS A 908 13.21 8.63 -35.42
C HIS A 908 13.03 9.72 -36.48
N GLY A 909 12.54 9.35 -37.66
CA GLY A 909 12.16 10.32 -38.69
C GLY A 909 12.29 9.70 -40.06
N ALA A 910 12.15 10.51 -41.12
CA ALA A 910 12.42 10.06 -42.49
C ALA A 910 13.84 10.48 -42.89
N ASP A 911 14.80 9.59 -42.67
CA ASP A 911 16.21 9.91 -42.71
C ASP A 911 16.85 9.67 -44.08
N THR A 912 17.92 10.40 -44.37
CA THR A 912 18.82 10.16 -45.51
C THR A 912 20.22 9.88 -44.97
N LEU A 913 20.62 8.61 -44.98
CA LEU A 913 21.86 8.12 -44.38
C LEU A 913 22.78 7.56 -45.47
N ASN A 914 24.01 8.06 -45.53
CA ASN A 914 25.04 7.62 -46.48
C ASN A 914 26.36 7.32 -45.74
N GLY A 915 26.83 6.07 -45.86
CA GLY A 915 28.12 5.61 -45.32
C GLY A 915 29.34 6.15 -46.06
N ASP A 916 29.17 6.53 -47.33
CA ASP A 916 30.23 7.01 -48.21
C ASP A 916 31.34 5.97 -48.48
N ALA A 917 32.49 5.95 -47.79
CA ALA A 917 33.60 5.08 -48.18
C ALA A 917 34.25 4.34 -47.00
N GLY A 918 34.04 3.03 -46.95
CA GLY A 918 34.61 2.10 -45.98
C GLY A 918 33.61 1.01 -45.70
N ASP A 919 33.82 0.23 -44.63
CA ASP A 919 32.89 -0.85 -44.29
C ASP A 919 31.94 -0.34 -43.20
N ASP A 920 30.77 0.14 -43.61
CA ASP A 920 29.87 0.91 -42.74
C ASP A 920 28.76 0.07 -42.11
N LEU A 921 28.27 0.49 -40.94
CA LEU A 921 27.08 -0.07 -40.29
C LEU A 921 26.00 0.98 -40.20
N ILE A 922 24.84 0.72 -40.83
CA ILE A 922 23.71 1.64 -40.84
C ILE A 922 22.48 0.98 -40.22
N SER A 923 21.95 1.64 -39.19
CA SER A 923 20.64 1.34 -38.59
C SER A 923 19.76 2.59 -38.68
N ALA A 924 18.66 2.50 -39.42
CA ALA A 924 17.69 3.60 -39.54
C ALA A 924 16.97 3.90 -38.21
N GLY A 925 16.87 2.92 -37.30
CA GLY A 925 16.17 3.07 -36.03
C GLY A 925 14.68 2.68 -36.09
N PRO A 926 13.94 2.81 -34.97
CA PRO A 926 12.58 2.32 -34.84
C PRO A 926 11.54 3.27 -35.47
N GLY A 927 10.63 2.76 -36.32
CA GLY A 927 9.58 3.62 -36.91
C GLY A 927 8.65 2.96 -37.93
N LEU A 928 7.82 3.79 -38.58
CA LEU A 928 7.08 3.50 -39.81
C LEU A 928 7.39 4.54 -40.90
N PHE A 929 8.52 5.23 -40.77
CA PHE A 929 8.94 6.32 -41.62
C PHE A 929 9.61 5.78 -42.89
N TRP A 930 9.99 6.67 -43.81
CA TRP A 930 10.51 6.28 -45.12
C TRP A 930 11.94 6.77 -45.25
N ASP A 931 12.89 5.87 -45.01
CA ASP A 931 14.30 6.22 -45.00
C ASP A 931 14.97 6.01 -46.37
N THR A 932 16.05 6.73 -46.62
CA THR A 932 16.94 6.54 -47.76
C THR A 932 18.31 6.16 -47.24
N LEU A 933 18.69 4.90 -47.44
CA LEU A 933 19.90 4.32 -46.88
C LEU A 933 20.85 3.91 -48.02
N ASP A 934 22.08 4.40 -47.95
CA ASP A 934 23.15 4.10 -48.90
C ASP A 934 24.41 3.66 -48.14
N GLY A 935 24.85 2.40 -48.31
CA GLY A 935 26.08 1.93 -47.65
C GLY A 935 27.33 2.58 -48.23
N GLY A 936 27.34 2.87 -49.54
CA GLY A 936 28.46 3.53 -50.20
C GLY A 936 29.45 2.57 -50.86
N GLU A 937 30.74 2.84 -50.70
CA GLU A 937 31.85 2.06 -51.25
C GLU A 937 32.54 1.24 -50.14
N GLY A 938 32.24 -0.05 -50.05
CA GLY A 938 32.98 -0.97 -49.22
C GLY A 938 32.20 -2.27 -49.01
N PHE A 939 32.25 -2.81 -47.80
CA PHE A 939 31.39 -3.92 -47.39
C PHE A 939 30.45 -3.45 -46.29
N ASP A 940 29.22 -3.12 -46.67
CA ASP A 940 28.32 -2.35 -45.81
C ASP A 940 27.22 -3.21 -45.20
N THR A 941 26.87 -2.91 -43.96
CA THR A 941 25.90 -3.64 -43.15
C THR A 941 24.65 -2.81 -42.91
N LEU A 942 23.51 -3.32 -43.36
CA LEU A 942 22.19 -2.88 -42.92
C LEU A 942 21.81 -3.64 -41.65
N ASP A 943 21.76 -2.95 -40.51
CA ASP A 943 21.39 -3.52 -39.23
C ASP A 943 19.94 -3.20 -38.88
N MET A 944 19.12 -4.24 -38.77
CA MET A 944 17.73 -4.21 -38.34
C MET A 944 17.49 -5.18 -37.17
N SER A 945 18.54 -5.53 -36.41
CA SER A 945 18.49 -6.53 -35.34
C SER A 945 17.51 -6.18 -34.21
N ASP A 946 17.23 -4.89 -34.00
CA ASP A 946 16.24 -4.42 -33.03
C ASP A 946 14.77 -4.59 -33.50
N ALA A 947 14.54 -5.05 -34.73
CA ALA A 947 13.20 -5.27 -35.25
C ALA A 947 12.48 -6.41 -34.49
N THR A 948 11.28 -6.13 -33.97
CA THR A 948 10.44 -7.12 -33.27
C THR A 948 9.25 -7.63 -34.10
N VAL A 949 9.16 -7.17 -35.34
CA VAL A 949 8.11 -7.52 -36.30
C VAL A 949 8.73 -8.05 -37.59
N ALA A 950 7.95 -8.80 -38.35
CA ALA A 950 8.38 -9.32 -39.65
C ALA A 950 8.77 -8.17 -40.60
N VAL A 951 10.02 -8.18 -41.09
CA VAL A 951 10.54 -7.29 -42.11
C VAL A 951 10.70 -8.00 -43.44
N LYS A 952 10.67 -7.22 -44.53
CA LYS A 952 11.03 -7.71 -45.86
C LYS A 952 12.09 -6.82 -46.46
N VAL A 953 13.29 -7.36 -46.64
CA VAL A 953 14.43 -6.67 -47.28
C VAL A 953 14.60 -7.20 -48.70
N ASN A 954 14.72 -6.29 -49.67
CA ASN A 954 14.97 -6.64 -51.07
C ASN A 954 16.08 -5.77 -51.66
N LEU A 955 17.31 -6.27 -51.60
CA LEU A 955 18.50 -5.58 -52.10
C LEU A 955 18.46 -5.43 -53.62
N ALA A 956 17.97 -6.44 -54.36
CA ALA A 956 17.85 -6.38 -55.82
C ALA A 956 16.88 -5.28 -56.31
N ALA A 957 15.82 -5.01 -55.54
CA ALA A 957 14.83 -4.00 -55.86
C ALA A 957 15.07 -2.66 -55.14
N GLY A 958 16.03 -2.62 -54.20
CA GLY A 958 16.44 -1.45 -53.45
C GLY A 958 15.39 -0.96 -52.45
N TYR A 959 14.72 -1.85 -51.73
CA TYR A 959 13.78 -1.44 -50.67
C TYR A 959 13.63 -2.42 -49.51
N SER A 960 13.21 -1.92 -48.35
CA SER A 960 12.68 -2.69 -47.21
C SER A 960 11.21 -2.35 -46.91
N LEU A 961 10.51 -3.26 -46.22
CA LEU A 961 9.14 -3.11 -45.72
C LEU A 961 9.03 -3.68 -44.30
N GLY A 962 8.04 -3.21 -43.53
CA GLY A 962 7.69 -3.79 -42.20
C GLY A 962 7.82 -2.79 -41.06
N LEU A 963 8.83 -1.92 -41.14
CA LEU A 963 9.07 -0.77 -40.27
C LEU A 963 8.99 0.56 -41.03
N GLY A 964 8.25 0.60 -42.13
CA GLY A 964 8.34 1.69 -43.09
C GLY A 964 8.41 1.19 -44.53
N VAL A 965 8.79 2.09 -45.44
CA VAL A 965 9.16 1.77 -46.82
C VAL A 965 10.45 2.51 -47.11
N ASP A 966 11.56 1.81 -46.96
CA ASP A 966 12.88 2.42 -47.06
C ASP A 966 13.46 2.13 -48.45
N THR A 967 14.30 3.04 -48.93
CA THR A 967 15.07 2.87 -50.17
C THR A 967 16.48 2.47 -49.81
N LEU A 968 16.99 1.41 -50.44
CA LEU A 968 18.29 0.80 -50.13
C LEU A 968 19.20 0.82 -51.35
N SER A 969 20.48 1.15 -51.15
CA SER A 969 21.55 0.94 -52.12
C SER A 969 22.86 0.53 -51.45
N ASN A 970 23.69 -0.20 -52.20
CA ASN A 970 25.06 -0.55 -51.83
C ASN A 970 25.18 -1.18 -50.42
N PHE A 971 24.42 -2.27 -50.18
CA PHE A 971 24.57 -3.08 -48.97
C PHE A 971 24.92 -4.51 -49.35
N GLU A 972 25.95 -5.05 -48.73
CA GLU A 972 26.41 -6.43 -48.92
C GLU A 972 26.04 -7.32 -47.72
N ARG A 973 25.72 -6.74 -46.57
CA ARG A 973 25.27 -7.47 -45.39
C ARG A 973 23.94 -6.96 -44.87
N VAL A 974 23.09 -7.89 -44.45
CA VAL A 974 21.81 -7.61 -43.79
C VAL A 974 21.72 -8.44 -42.52
N VAL A 975 21.40 -7.79 -41.41
CA VAL A 975 21.02 -8.43 -40.15
C VAL A 975 19.57 -8.05 -39.84
N SER A 976 18.65 -9.01 -39.85
CA SER A 976 17.26 -8.79 -39.47
C SER A 976 16.99 -9.17 -38.00
N GLY A 977 15.72 -9.16 -37.60
CA GLY A 977 15.33 -9.07 -36.21
C GLY A 977 14.79 -10.38 -35.63
N SER A 978 13.78 -10.25 -34.77
CA SER A 978 13.06 -11.38 -34.15
C SER A 978 11.74 -11.74 -34.86
N GLY A 979 11.52 -11.14 -36.03
CA GLY A 979 10.33 -11.32 -36.86
C GLY A 979 10.39 -12.60 -37.70
N ASN A 980 9.33 -12.86 -38.48
CA ASN A 980 9.40 -13.88 -39.53
C ASN A 980 9.75 -13.18 -40.83
N ASP A 981 11.04 -13.04 -41.09
CA ASP A 981 11.60 -12.08 -42.01
C ASP A 981 11.74 -12.65 -43.43
N VAL A 982 11.76 -11.77 -44.43
CA VAL A 982 11.97 -12.15 -45.83
C VAL A 982 13.12 -11.33 -46.41
N ILE A 983 14.26 -11.97 -46.62
CA ILE A 983 15.45 -11.33 -47.18
C ILE A 983 15.66 -11.81 -48.62
N ILE A 984 15.76 -10.87 -49.56
CA ILE A 984 16.03 -11.12 -50.98
C ILE A 984 17.31 -10.36 -51.35
N ALA A 985 18.38 -11.10 -51.62
CA ALA A 985 19.66 -10.55 -52.01
C ALA A 985 19.70 -10.10 -53.48
N SER A 986 20.86 -9.60 -53.90
CA SER A 986 21.07 -8.94 -55.17
C SER A 986 21.70 -9.89 -56.22
N THR A 987 22.59 -9.38 -57.07
CA THR A 987 23.45 -10.21 -57.93
C THR A 987 24.91 -10.20 -57.49
N GLY A 988 25.20 -9.60 -56.32
CA GLY A 988 26.53 -9.43 -55.75
C GLY A 988 26.94 -10.67 -54.96
N SER A 989 27.64 -10.53 -53.85
CA SER A 989 27.91 -11.65 -52.94
C SER A 989 27.59 -11.14 -51.55
N GLU A 990 26.54 -11.66 -50.95
CA GLU A 990 25.93 -11.06 -49.77
C GLU A 990 26.02 -11.96 -48.52
N THR A 991 26.02 -11.34 -47.34
CA THR A 991 25.90 -12.03 -46.04
C THR A 991 24.56 -11.68 -45.41
N LEU A 992 23.71 -12.68 -45.18
CA LEU A 992 22.31 -12.49 -44.81
C LEU A 992 22.01 -13.24 -43.52
N GLU A 993 21.54 -12.53 -42.50
CA GLU A 993 21.22 -13.07 -41.17
C GLU A 993 19.74 -12.80 -40.85
N GLY A 994 18.95 -13.87 -40.69
CA GLY A 994 17.51 -13.82 -40.39
C GLY A 994 17.20 -13.42 -38.94
N GLY A 995 18.06 -13.85 -38.00
CA GLY A 995 17.94 -13.50 -36.59
C GLY A 995 17.13 -14.55 -35.83
N ALA A 996 16.02 -14.18 -35.21
CA ALA A 996 15.12 -15.12 -34.57
C ALA A 996 13.76 -15.07 -35.27
N GLY A 997 13.03 -16.18 -35.26
CA GLY A 997 11.76 -16.31 -35.99
C GLY A 997 11.90 -17.25 -37.17
N ASN A 998 10.83 -17.38 -37.95
CA ASN A 998 10.77 -18.31 -39.08
C ASN A 998 11.00 -17.55 -40.38
N ASP A 999 12.24 -17.51 -40.82
CA ASP A 999 12.70 -16.61 -41.86
C ASP A 999 12.69 -17.24 -43.25
N THR A 1000 12.67 -16.40 -44.29
CA THR A 1000 12.81 -16.82 -45.68
C THR A 1000 13.91 -16.00 -46.34
N ILE A 1001 15.06 -16.64 -46.60
CA ILE A 1001 16.25 -16.00 -47.17
C ILE A 1001 16.51 -16.53 -48.58
N LEU A 1002 16.64 -15.61 -49.54
CA LEU A 1002 16.95 -15.89 -50.94
C LEU A 1002 18.26 -15.19 -51.33
N GLY A 1003 19.36 -15.95 -51.44
CA GLY A 1003 20.71 -15.47 -51.79
C GLY A 1003 20.81 -14.91 -53.20
N GLY A 1004 20.06 -15.45 -54.16
CA GLY A 1004 19.97 -14.85 -55.48
C GLY A 1004 21.09 -15.31 -56.40
N ALA A 1005 22.00 -14.43 -56.81
CA ALA A 1005 23.14 -14.83 -57.61
C ALA A 1005 24.39 -14.25 -56.98
N GLY A 1006 25.38 -15.07 -56.66
CA GLY A 1006 26.49 -14.59 -55.86
C GLY A 1006 27.29 -15.72 -55.27
N PHE A 1007 28.22 -15.40 -54.37
CA PHE A 1007 28.75 -16.37 -53.43
C PHE A 1007 28.22 -15.96 -52.06
N ASP A 1008 27.00 -16.39 -51.75
CA ASP A 1008 26.23 -15.83 -50.64
C ASP A 1008 26.47 -16.63 -49.35
N THR A 1009 26.42 -15.95 -48.22
CA THR A 1009 26.46 -16.56 -46.88
C THR A 1009 25.11 -16.35 -46.20
N LEU A 1010 24.40 -17.43 -45.92
CA LEU A 1010 23.04 -17.40 -45.38
C LEU A 1010 23.02 -17.99 -43.98
N VAL A 1011 22.54 -17.22 -43.02
CA VAL A 1011 22.31 -17.62 -41.63
C VAL A 1011 20.83 -17.45 -41.35
N GLY A 1012 20.10 -18.55 -41.19
CA GLY A 1012 18.68 -18.49 -40.79
C GLY A 1012 18.56 -17.87 -39.40
N GLY A 1013 19.27 -18.49 -38.45
CA GLY A 1013 19.28 -18.04 -37.07
C GLY A 1013 18.47 -19.00 -36.22
N ALA A 1014 17.66 -18.51 -35.29
CA ALA A 1014 16.84 -19.35 -34.42
C ALA A 1014 15.38 -19.39 -34.88
N GLY A 1015 14.89 -20.55 -35.30
CA GLY A 1015 13.48 -20.74 -35.64
C GLY A 1015 13.30 -21.82 -36.70
N ASP A 1016 12.26 -21.75 -37.51
CA ASP A 1016 12.08 -22.70 -38.61
C ASP A 1016 12.23 -21.97 -39.95
N ASP A 1017 13.44 -21.99 -40.51
CA ASP A 1017 13.85 -21.13 -41.62
C ASP A 1017 13.78 -21.80 -42.99
N VAL A 1018 13.64 -20.99 -44.04
CA VAL A 1018 13.68 -21.41 -45.44
C VAL A 1018 14.79 -20.66 -46.17
N LEU A 1019 15.85 -21.39 -46.52
CA LEU A 1019 17.05 -20.86 -47.15
C LEU A 1019 17.15 -21.32 -48.61
N THR A 1020 17.46 -20.39 -49.52
CA THR A 1020 17.65 -20.66 -50.95
C THR A 1020 18.92 -19.96 -51.40
N GLY A 1021 19.94 -20.71 -51.81
CA GLY A 1021 21.25 -20.15 -52.20
C GLY A 1021 21.15 -19.40 -53.52
N GLY A 1022 20.60 -20.05 -54.54
CA GLY A 1022 20.43 -19.50 -55.87
C GLY A 1022 21.55 -19.91 -56.83
N PHE A 1023 22.27 -18.95 -57.41
CA PHE A 1023 23.30 -19.22 -58.41
C PHE A 1023 24.72 -19.05 -57.85
N ASN A 1024 25.60 -19.95 -58.29
CA ASN A 1024 27.00 -20.13 -57.85
C ASN A 1024 27.11 -20.80 -56.47
N ALA A 1025 28.22 -20.61 -55.76
CA ALA A 1025 28.58 -21.43 -54.62
C ALA A 1025 28.25 -20.71 -53.30
N ASP A 1026 27.17 -21.14 -52.65
CA ASP A 1026 26.68 -20.48 -51.43
C ASP A 1026 27.08 -21.25 -50.17
N THR A 1027 27.12 -20.56 -49.03
CA THR A 1027 27.41 -21.14 -47.71
C THR A 1027 26.23 -20.93 -46.78
N PHE A 1028 25.67 -22.02 -46.27
CA PHE A 1028 24.59 -22.02 -45.28
C PHE A 1028 25.18 -22.29 -43.90
N VAL A 1029 25.06 -21.34 -42.98
CA VAL A 1029 25.72 -21.39 -41.68
C VAL A 1029 24.70 -21.69 -40.58
N PHE A 1030 25.03 -22.65 -39.72
CA PHE A 1030 24.20 -23.03 -38.58
C PHE A 1030 25.00 -22.98 -37.28
N ALA A 1031 24.34 -22.55 -36.21
CA ALA A 1031 24.83 -22.56 -34.85
C ALA A 1031 23.82 -23.27 -33.93
N ASP A 1032 24.25 -23.73 -32.75
CA ASP A 1032 23.35 -24.39 -31.79
C ASP A 1032 22.06 -23.57 -31.55
N GLY A 1033 20.91 -24.25 -31.57
CA GLY A 1033 19.60 -23.61 -31.42
C GLY A 1033 18.93 -23.16 -32.72
N PHE A 1034 19.44 -23.60 -33.87
CA PHE A 1034 18.92 -23.18 -35.19
C PHE A 1034 17.46 -23.53 -35.47
N GLY A 1035 16.95 -24.65 -34.94
CA GLY A 1035 15.53 -25.06 -35.09
C GLY A 1035 15.26 -25.97 -36.30
N THR A 1036 14.15 -25.81 -37.03
CA THR A 1036 13.74 -26.71 -38.13
C THR A 1036 13.83 -26.05 -39.50
N ASP A 1037 15.00 -26.15 -40.11
CA ASP A 1037 15.33 -25.39 -41.32
C ASP A 1037 15.21 -26.21 -42.59
N THR A 1038 14.99 -25.51 -43.71
CA THR A 1038 14.87 -26.08 -45.04
C THR A 1038 15.75 -25.35 -46.03
N ILE A 1039 16.68 -26.06 -46.67
CA ILE A 1039 17.47 -25.57 -47.80
C ILE A 1039 16.82 -26.08 -49.10
N THR A 1040 16.40 -25.17 -49.99
CA THR A 1040 15.47 -25.51 -51.07
C THR A 1040 16.13 -25.97 -52.37
N ASP A 1041 17.40 -25.62 -52.60
CA ASP A 1041 18.08 -25.80 -53.89
C ASP A 1041 19.49 -26.39 -53.79
N PHE A 1042 19.83 -27.03 -52.66
CA PHE A 1042 21.20 -27.46 -52.39
C PHE A 1042 21.82 -28.34 -53.52
N ALA A 1043 22.96 -27.93 -54.09
CA ALA A 1043 23.59 -28.53 -55.26
C ALA A 1043 24.99 -29.12 -55.01
N ALA A 1044 25.03 -30.37 -54.51
CA ALA A 1044 26.25 -31.06 -54.11
C ALA A 1044 27.28 -31.39 -55.22
N THR A 1045 26.94 -31.30 -56.51
CA THR A 1045 27.81 -31.87 -57.59
C THR A 1045 28.22 -30.92 -58.71
N ASN A 1046 27.66 -29.71 -58.77
CA ASN A 1046 27.91 -28.76 -59.85
C ASN A 1046 28.25 -27.33 -59.39
N ASP A 1047 27.78 -26.91 -58.21
CA ASP A 1047 27.85 -25.50 -57.81
C ASP A 1047 28.70 -25.23 -56.55
N PHE A 1048 29.27 -26.26 -55.91
CA PHE A 1048 30.21 -26.17 -54.76
C PHE A 1048 29.67 -25.50 -53.48
N GLU A 1049 28.36 -25.52 -53.30
CA GLU A 1049 27.71 -25.05 -52.08
C GLU A 1049 28.20 -25.79 -50.83
N ARG A 1050 28.11 -25.14 -49.67
CA ARG A 1050 28.58 -25.66 -48.39
C ARG A 1050 27.59 -25.43 -47.27
N ILE A 1051 27.57 -26.35 -46.33
CA ILE A 1051 26.88 -26.21 -45.04
C ILE A 1051 27.96 -26.08 -43.95
N ASP A 1052 27.98 -24.94 -43.27
CA ASP A 1052 28.87 -24.69 -42.14
C ASP A 1052 28.20 -25.12 -40.83
N LEU A 1053 28.78 -26.14 -40.21
CA LEU A 1053 28.36 -26.71 -38.93
C LEU A 1053 29.42 -26.48 -37.83
N SER A 1054 30.40 -25.61 -38.06
CA SER A 1054 31.51 -25.37 -37.12
C SER A 1054 31.03 -24.83 -35.76
N ALA A 1055 29.85 -24.21 -35.72
CA ALA A 1055 29.20 -23.73 -34.51
C ALA A 1055 28.10 -24.69 -33.97
N VAL A 1056 27.92 -25.88 -34.56
CA VAL A 1056 26.98 -26.91 -34.08
C VAL A 1056 27.72 -27.95 -33.27
N THR A 1057 27.64 -27.84 -31.94
CA THR A 1057 28.51 -28.62 -31.04
C THR A 1057 28.23 -30.11 -31.02
N ALA A 1058 27.03 -30.51 -31.44
CA ALA A 1058 26.60 -31.90 -31.46
C ALA A 1058 27.20 -32.74 -32.59
N ILE A 1059 27.80 -32.12 -33.61
CA ILE A 1059 28.31 -32.79 -34.82
C ILE A 1059 29.79 -32.46 -34.99
N VAL A 1060 30.68 -33.41 -34.71
CA VAL A 1060 32.12 -33.10 -34.56
C VAL A 1060 32.97 -33.28 -35.82
N ASP A 1061 32.52 -34.10 -36.78
CA ASP A 1061 33.15 -34.28 -38.08
C ASP A 1061 32.19 -34.96 -39.09
N PHE A 1062 32.63 -35.10 -40.34
CA PHE A 1062 31.84 -35.75 -41.38
C PHE A 1062 31.54 -37.23 -41.09
N ALA A 1063 32.44 -37.95 -40.42
CA ALA A 1063 32.22 -39.36 -40.13
C ALA A 1063 31.10 -39.54 -39.08
N ASP A 1064 31.02 -38.64 -38.12
CA ASP A 1064 29.94 -38.55 -37.15
C ASP A 1064 28.62 -38.14 -37.82
N LEU A 1065 28.63 -37.03 -38.57
CA LEU A 1065 27.48 -36.55 -39.36
C LEU A 1065 26.84 -37.68 -40.18
N ALA A 1066 27.66 -38.39 -40.98
CA ALA A 1066 27.20 -39.44 -41.88
C ALA A 1066 26.69 -40.70 -41.18
N ALA A 1067 27.17 -41.01 -39.97
CA ALA A 1067 26.79 -42.21 -39.24
C ALA A 1067 25.55 -41.99 -38.37
N ASN A 1068 25.41 -40.80 -37.78
CA ASN A 1068 24.50 -40.58 -36.65
C ASN A 1068 23.45 -39.50 -36.88
N HIS A 1069 23.68 -38.58 -37.82
CA HIS A 1069 22.87 -37.35 -37.94
C HIS A 1069 22.13 -37.23 -39.28
N MET A 1070 22.57 -37.93 -40.34
CA MET A 1070 21.94 -37.86 -41.66
C MET A 1070 20.97 -39.02 -41.95
N MET A 1071 19.80 -38.71 -42.51
CA MET A 1071 18.86 -39.70 -43.02
C MET A 1071 18.18 -39.27 -44.33
N GLN A 1072 17.91 -40.23 -45.21
CA GLN A 1072 17.09 -39.98 -46.41
C GLN A 1072 15.61 -40.08 -46.03
N SER A 1073 14.83 -39.03 -46.34
CA SER A 1073 13.38 -38.98 -46.15
C SER A 1073 12.70 -38.66 -47.50
N GLY A 1074 12.13 -39.68 -48.15
CA GLY A 1074 11.52 -39.48 -49.46
C GLY A 1074 12.54 -39.06 -50.53
N ALA A 1075 12.39 -37.85 -51.07
CA ALA A 1075 13.31 -37.25 -52.03
C ALA A 1075 14.40 -36.37 -51.38
N ASP A 1076 14.32 -36.16 -50.06
CA ASP A 1076 15.07 -35.15 -49.33
C ASP A 1076 16.05 -35.79 -48.34
N VAL A 1077 17.10 -35.07 -47.96
CA VAL A 1077 18.01 -35.44 -46.85
C VAL A 1077 17.65 -34.63 -45.62
N VAL A 1078 17.58 -35.27 -44.45
CA VAL A 1078 17.39 -34.60 -43.17
C VAL A 1078 18.64 -34.82 -42.30
N ILE A 1079 19.21 -33.72 -41.81
CA ILE A 1079 20.30 -33.68 -40.84
C ILE A 1079 19.67 -33.32 -39.49
N ALA A 1080 19.90 -34.12 -38.45
CA ALA A 1080 19.39 -33.85 -37.10
C ALA A 1080 20.55 -33.66 -36.13
N ASP A 1081 20.50 -32.64 -35.27
CA ASP A 1081 21.56 -32.36 -34.28
C ASP A 1081 21.49 -33.31 -33.06
N GLY A 1082 20.33 -33.94 -32.83
CA GLY A 1082 20.08 -34.83 -31.69
C GLY A 1082 19.41 -34.16 -30.49
N THR A 1083 19.20 -32.85 -30.51
CA THR A 1083 18.41 -32.10 -29.50
C THR A 1083 16.96 -31.89 -29.94
N GLY A 1084 16.68 -32.00 -31.24
CA GLY A 1084 15.36 -31.82 -31.83
C GLY A 1084 15.36 -30.89 -33.04
N ALA A 1085 16.45 -30.16 -33.27
CA ALA A 1085 16.66 -29.30 -34.43
C ALA A 1085 17.05 -30.13 -35.67
N THR A 1086 16.57 -29.71 -36.85
CA THR A 1086 16.82 -30.43 -38.10
C THR A 1086 16.99 -29.51 -39.30
N ILE A 1087 17.93 -29.85 -40.19
CA ILE A 1087 18.12 -29.20 -41.50
C ILE A 1087 17.63 -30.16 -42.58
N THR A 1088 16.70 -29.71 -43.43
CA THR A 1088 16.17 -30.48 -44.56
C THR A 1088 16.71 -29.96 -45.88
N LEU A 1089 17.43 -30.80 -46.62
CA LEU A 1089 17.93 -30.51 -47.96
C LEU A 1089 16.96 -31.08 -49.00
N LEU A 1090 16.24 -30.21 -49.71
CA LEU A 1090 15.21 -30.64 -50.67
C LEU A 1090 15.81 -31.25 -51.94
N ASN A 1091 15.25 -32.37 -52.38
CA ASN A 1091 15.65 -33.08 -53.61
C ASN A 1091 17.12 -33.52 -53.68
N VAL A 1092 17.80 -33.61 -52.54
CA VAL A 1092 19.18 -34.11 -52.43
C VAL A 1092 19.15 -35.61 -52.09
N THR A 1093 20.11 -36.38 -52.62
CA THR A 1093 20.31 -37.77 -52.20
C THR A 1093 21.56 -37.93 -51.36
N LEU A 1094 21.53 -38.80 -50.35
CA LEU A 1094 22.71 -39.10 -49.50
C LEU A 1094 23.94 -39.55 -50.30
N ALA A 1095 23.75 -40.10 -51.51
CA ALA A 1095 24.84 -40.54 -52.35
C ALA A 1095 25.61 -39.39 -53.00
N ASP A 1096 25.02 -38.19 -53.05
CA ASP A 1096 25.58 -37.01 -53.69
C ASP A 1096 26.41 -36.16 -52.70
N LEU A 1097 26.28 -36.39 -51.38
CA LEU A 1097 26.97 -35.65 -50.32
C LEU A 1097 28.33 -36.26 -49.92
N GLY A 1098 29.31 -35.41 -49.64
CA GLY A 1098 30.65 -35.77 -49.19
C GLY A 1098 31.30 -34.70 -48.29
N THR A 1099 32.51 -34.98 -47.81
CA THR A 1099 33.23 -34.09 -46.87
C THR A 1099 33.51 -32.68 -47.42
N ALA A 1100 33.43 -32.47 -48.74
CA ALA A 1100 33.68 -31.15 -49.35
C ALA A 1100 32.47 -30.20 -49.23
N ASP A 1101 31.29 -30.74 -48.93
CA ASP A 1101 30.01 -30.02 -48.86
C ASP A 1101 29.76 -29.46 -47.44
N PHE A 1102 30.65 -29.75 -46.49
CA PHE A 1102 30.49 -29.40 -45.08
C PHE A 1102 31.74 -28.73 -44.51
N ILE A 1103 31.55 -27.82 -43.57
CA ILE A 1103 32.60 -27.19 -42.75
C ILE A 1103 32.33 -27.58 -41.29
N PHE A 1104 33.39 -27.96 -40.56
CA PHE A 1104 33.36 -28.37 -39.14
C PHE A 1104 34.47 -27.67 -38.37
#